data_AF-A0A1I6AGR2-F1
#
_entry.id   AF-A0A1I6AGR2-F1
#
_cell.length_a   1.000
_cell.length_b   1.000
_cell.length_c   1.000
_cell.angle_alpha   90.00
_cell.angle_beta   90.00
_cell.angle_gamma   90.00
#
_symmetry.space_group_name_H-M   'P 1'
#
loop_
_entity.id
_entity.type
_entity.pdbx_description
1 polymer ?
#
loop_
_entity_poly.entity_id
_entity_poly.type
_entity_poly.pdbx_seq_one_letter_code
_entity_poly.pdbx_strand_id
1 'polypeptide(L)'
;MAKILRLHDTGSSTHEGWGPTGKIGPHEVERLMDPQGGRAAKVAVSIPSPFARMHLVETALRFVGQGGSNQDSVYHQLVSHFWDVWEMVFNYHQRKLASQRLQIRAWHKDEELARLRANPATRPLADVLSLYLDGRFAKLTEMHLIYFPGANGVPQLIGGTSPLTLFFPAPNVKALPVQRPQGGGYYFDNQYVSLGNREAAFRDFVYQQFVGDPALMALAPLVRDTLDRGILQKWAMEGGANLGNFPVLTDATNNQIDVAGVLLRVRPDEGTVRNSDLFIRPSRAGVAGPLPIVLRPGLKAVGKRYFNETMFADSGAIVPAADARPLKERTLPGPELPYPYLTVNDLLEETLLTVPYEVDEARFHCGYLKISPGFKPSTWPLLPIKTTYFDYFTPQDLAEHLSIELDPACVRVKLRVPVSSGEFVDYERAYYANPQGDNIGRLLVTNVALSVFPFVKVMDAPQYNDFYKVMLVDANNIDPSMVTKKVDLKFWVDGRALGETGTGQSATRYERTPKTSQDEGSTYYEVRGTHFDYLEVINPAPAAGSALIIPRWPEVRQGTKEYRFAIDFGTTNTHVAMQDSPGQEPKPFSFGLTDTPVALLKKSTNEPDRTAYERLYRGIDDDPANFVQIKRWQQYQEREFVPPILGQDSSPYSFPTRTATSESQGFANEELKVLGNVNIGFAIMTEEAKLSGYRTNLKWSSSLSQVGRHRVQAFFHEILLLCRTKAAMNGGNLANTQVTWFAPLSFSTYQRNLYQRDWDTLYQDIFHTSASMPCMVESTAPYYYLTKRNIVSLGPGENAAFIDIGGGTTDVMLYADRKPALSTSFRFAGRDIWGDGGAEVQGSKDNGLVRFGIESVSKAVLSKEARRAREFIYFADGSDNFSSQDVADYFFNYDKLLGFSQTMLRAEHLRVLFYLHFGSLIYHVAQVVVANGEQLPRYLCFTGRGSLYVRLLAAGSNLQPVEKLARLIMEKATGQTVPTDFRIKLADDPKQTTANGGVLATGQIPQDPPLVRPIGIMPDPETPQADKGEHHLEASGVTDEIKQAVLTNARACLKLLLEDPEMKRLQADLGVKNDPGLVMGTLERHLGDSFNLYRQQYADVLRDGDTIPETLFFLPFKNALYELSKVLHDAQPLH
;
A
#
# COMPACT_ATOMS: atom_id res chain seq x y z
N MET A 1 -39.93 83.51 58.78
CA MET A 1 -40.87 82.38 58.67
C MET A 1 -40.27 81.18 59.39
N ALA A 2 -40.98 80.60 60.36
CA ALA A 2 -40.52 79.41 61.07
C ALA A 2 -40.46 78.21 60.09
N LYS A 3 -39.36 77.44 60.13
CA LYS A 3 -39.24 76.20 59.35
C LYS A 3 -40.13 75.14 59.99
N ILE A 4 -41.17 74.71 59.29
CA ILE A 4 -42.00 73.56 59.70
C ILE A 4 -41.23 72.29 59.37
N LEU A 5 -40.86 71.51 60.40
CA LEU A 5 -40.27 70.19 60.25
C LEU A 5 -41.38 69.14 60.22
N ARG A 6 -41.72 68.65 59.03
CA ARG A 6 -42.67 67.54 58.81
C ARG A 6 -42.13 66.60 57.73
N LEU A 7 -42.45 65.31 57.84
CA LEU A 7 -41.95 64.28 56.92
C LEU A 7 -42.59 64.38 55.52
N HIS A 8 -43.86 64.77 55.44
CA HIS A 8 -44.65 64.89 54.21
C HIS A 8 -45.21 66.31 54.03
N ASP A 9 -45.70 66.65 52.83
CA ASP A 9 -46.18 67.98 52.46
C ASP A 9 -47.65 68.28 52.84
N THR A 10 -48.38 67.29 53.37
CA THR A 10 -49.78 67.44 53.82
C THR A 10 -49.88 68.03 55.24
N GLY A 11 -50.76 69.04 55.44
CA GLY A 11 -51.05 69.67 56.74
C GLY A 11 -51.03 71.20 56.73
N SER A 12 -51.65 71.83 57.74
CA SER A 12 -51.76 73.30 57.84
C SER A 12 -50.40 73.98 58.06
N SER A 13 -50.15 75.08 57.34
CA SER A 13 -48.95 75.91 57.45
C SER A 13 -49.03 76.97 58.56
N THR A 14 -50.10 76.97 59.37
CA THR A 14 -50.38 78.00 60.38
C THR A 14 -50.20 77.54 61.83
N HIS A 15 -49.67 76.33 62.07
CA HIS A 15 -49.40 75.84 63.43
C HIS A 15 -48.09 76.39 63.99
N GLU A 16 -48.14 76.93 65.21
CA GLU A 16 -46.96 77.26 66.03
C GLU A 16 -46.80 76.21 67.14
N GLY A 17 -45.58 75.67 67.31
CA GLY A 17 -45.27 74.65 68.33
C GLY A 17 -45.46 73.20 67.87
N TRP A 18 -45.77 72.31 68.81
CA TRP A 18 -46.01 70.89 68.57
C TRP A 18 -47.51 70.63 68.39
N GLY A 19 -47.89 69.90 67.34
CA GLY A 19 -49.28 69.52 67.06
C GLY A 19 -49.43 68.03 66.75
N PRO A 20 -50.59 67.42 67.04
CA PRO A 20 -50.85 66.03 66.68
C PRO A 20 -50.83 65.86 65.16
N THR A 21 -50.02 64.94 64.66
CA THR A 21 -50.03 64.53 63.25
C THR A 21 -50.95 63.34 63.05
N GLY A 22 -51.64 63.28 61.91
CA GLY A 22 -52.37 62.08 61.51
C GLY A 22 -51.44 60.87 61.35
N LYS A 23 -52.02 59.67 61.32
CA LYS A 23 -51.27 58.45 61.01
C LYS A 23 -50.77 58.57 59.56
N ILE A 24 -49.47 58.43 59.34
CA ILE A 24 -48.89 58.46 57.99
C ILE A 24 -49.43 57.24 57.23
N GLY A 25 -50.25 57.49 56.21
CA GLY A 25 -50.83 56.47 55.34
C GLY A 25 -50.04 56.29 54.05
N PRO A 26 -50.45 55.34 53.18
CA PRO A 26 -49.77 55.07 51.91
C PRO A 26 -49.62 56.32 51.03
N HIS A 27 -50.62 57.21 51.06
CA HIS A 27 -50.66 58.40 50.23
C HIS A 27 -49.63 59.45 50.66
N GLU A 28 -49.37 59.59 51.96
CA GLU A 28 -48.31 60.43 52.50
C GLU A 28 -46.92 59.81 52.29
N VAL A 29 -46.80 58.48 52.38
CA VAL A 29 -45.53 57.76 52.11
C VAL A 29 -45.08 57.94 50.66
N GLU A 30 -45.99 57.89 49.69
CA GLU A 30 -45.67 58.11 48.26
C GLU A 30 -45.13 59.51 47.96
N ARG A 31 -45.46 60.50 48.80
CA ARG A 31 -45.00 61.89 48.66
C ARG A 31 -43.70 62.17 49.42
N LEU A 32 -43.14 61.19 50.11
CA LEU A 32 -41.80 61.28 50.72
C LEU A 32 -40.75 61.23 49.60
N MET A 33 -40.37 62.39 49.08
CA MET A 33 -39.26 62.48 48.13
C MET A 33 -37.92 62.52 48.87
N ASP A 34 -36.93 61.78 48.38
CA ASP A 34 -35.54 61.92 48.84
C ASP A 34 -35.02 63.32 48.45
N PRO A 35 -34.79 64.23 49.42
CA PRO A 35 -34.37 65.60 49.12
C PRO A 35 -32.97 65.69 48.50
N GLN A 36 -32.17 64.62 48.56
CA GLN A 36 -30.83 64.54 47.97
C GLN A 36 -30.81 63.75 46.64
N GLY A 37 -31.96 63.25 46.17
CA GLY A 37 -32.07 62.54 44.88
C GLY A 37 -31.10 61.36 44.74
N GLY A 38 -30.87 60.60 45.82
CA GLY A 38 -29.95 59.46 45.84
C GLY A 38 -28.46 59.79 45.89
N ARG A 39 -28.08 61.05 46.12
CA ARG A 39 -26.67 61.50 46.24
C ARG A 39 -26.08 61.38 47.65
N ALA A 40 -26.82 60.81 48.59
CA ALA A 40 -26.32 60.60 49.94
C ALA A 40 -25.11 59.65 49.91
N ALA A 41 -23.95 60.12 50.38
CA ALA A 41 -22.73 59.32 50.45
C ALA A 41 -22.83 58.10 51.41
N LYS A 42 -23.83 58.12 52.30
CA LYS A 42 -24.17 57.00 53.20
C LYS A 42 -25.68 56.91 53.35
N VAL A 43 -26.25 55.74 53.08
CA VAL A 43 -27.65 55.44 53.44
C VAL A 43 -27.67 55.05 54.91
N ALA A 44 -28.01 55.99 55.79
CA ALA A 44 -28.26 55.67 57.18
C ALA A 44 -29.69 55.13 57.30
N VAL A 45 -29.83 53.81 57.41
CA VAL A 45 -31.03 53.22 58.01
C VAL A 45 -30.87 53.30 59.52
N SER A 46 -31.87 53.84 60.22
CA SER A 46 -31.85 54.05 61.68
C SER A 46 -31.73 52.76 62.48
N ILE A 47 -31.95 51.60 61.85
CA ILE A 47 -31.65 50.26 62.38
C ILE A 47 -31.00 49.44 61.25
N PRO A 48 -29.71 49.08 61.34
CA PRO A 48 -29.06 48.24 60.34
C PRO A 48 -29.47 46.77 60.54
N SER A 49 -30.65 46.41 60.04
CA SER A 49 -31.11 45.02 60.00
C SER A 49 -31.08 44.46 58.56
N PRO A 50 -30.93 43.13 58.38
CA PRO A 50 -31.06 42.51 57.06
C PRO A 50 -32.42 42.83 56.41
N PHE A 51 -33.50 42.94 57.19
CA PHE A 51 -34.83 43.30 56.69
C PHE A 51 -34.89 44.73 56.13
N ALA A 52 -34.27 45.70 56.82
CA ALA A 52 -34.15 47.06 56.32
C ALA A 52 -33.32 47.10 55.01
N ARG A 53 -32.29 46.24 54.92
CA ARG A 53 -31.49 46.11 53.69
C ARG A 53 -32.32 45.57 52.53
N MET A 54 -33.17 44.57 52.75
CA MET A 54 -34.07 44.03 51.72
C MET A 54 -35.05 45.10 51.19
N HIS A 55 -35.66 45.90 52.07
CA HIS A 55 -36.52 47.02 51.64
C HIS A 55 -35.76 48.13 50.91
N LEU A 56 -34.49 48.36 51.27
CA LEU A 56 -33.65 49.31 50.55
C LEU A 56 -33.35 48.84 49.12
N VAL A 57 -33.17 47.53 48.91
CA VAL A 57 -33.02 46.95 47.56
C VAL A 57 -34.29 47.14 46.75
N GLU A 58 -35.48 46.90 47.32
CA GLU A 58 -36.76 47.21 46.64
C GLU A 58 -36.82 48.69 46.25
N THR A 59 -36.47 49.60 47.16
CA THR A 59 -36.47 51.04 46.89
C THR A 59 -35.50 51.41 45.78
N ALA A 60 -34.30 50.81 45.76
CA ALA A 60 -33.29 51.04 44.74
C ALA A 60 -33.73 50.51 43.36
N LEU A 61 -34.32 49.32 43.30
CA LEU A 61 -34.87 48.74 42.07
C LEU A 61 -35.98 49.63 41.50
N ARG A 62 -36.88 50.15 42.35
CA ARG A 62 -37.93 51.09 41.92
C ARG A 62 -37.33 52.38 41.36
N PHE A 63 -36.34 52.95 42.04
CA PHE A 63 -35.67 54.19 41.61
C PHE A 63 -34.97 54.03 40.26
N VAL A 64 -34.22 52.94 40.07
CA VAL A 64 -33.52 52.66 38.81
C VAL A 64 -34.52 52.33 37.70
N GLY A 65 -35.56 51.54 37.97
CA GLY A 65 -36.59 51.15 37.01
C GLY A 65 -37.45 52.32 36.49
N GLN A 66 -37.62 53.38 37.28
CA GLN A 66 -38.35 54.60 36.88
C GLN A 66 -37.48 55.63 36.14
N GLY A 67 -36.23 55.28 35.78
CA GLY A 67 -35.35 56.16 35.01
C GLY A 67 -34.58 57.20 35.84
N GLY A 68 -34.18 56.84 37.07
CA GLY A 68 -33.36 57.71 37.92
C GLY A 68 -32.16 58.32 37.18
N SER A 69 -32.02 59.65 37.22
CA SER A 69 -31.24 60.43 36.26
C SER A 69 -29.71 60.40 36.43
N ASN A 70 -29.16 59.69 37.43
CA ASN A 70 -27.71 59.59 37.65
C ASN A 70 -27.28 58.13 37.91
N GLN A 71 -26.52 57.55 36.97
CA GLN A 71 -26.02 56.18 37.06
C GLN A 71 -25.01 55.96 38.19
N ASP A 72 -24.51 57.03 38.80
CA ASP A 72 -23.52 56.98 39.90
C ASP A 72 -24.15 57.18 41.29
N SER A 73 -25.48 57.03 41.40
CA SER A 73 -26.16 57.06 42.71
C SER A 73 -25.88 55.78 43.52
N VAL A 74 -26.00 55.90 44.84
CA VAL A 74 -25.94 54.75 45.76
C VAL A 74 -27.00 53.68 45.43
N TYR A 75 -28.15 54.07 44.86
CA TYR A 75 -29.19 53.13 44.42
C TYR A 75 -28.73 52.29 43.21
N HIS A 76 -28.04 52.92 42.25
CA HIS A 76 -27.45 52.22 41.12
C HIS A 76 -26.35 51.26 41.57
N GLN A 77 -25.46 51.68 42.48
CA GLN A 77 -24.47 50.80 43.10
C GLN A 77 -25.14 49.60 43.78
N LEU A 78 -26.22 49.83 44.54
CA LEU A 78 -26.96 48.78 45.22
C LEU A 78 -27.62 47.79 44.25
N VAL A 79 -28.19 48.27 43.15
CA VAL A 79 -28.75 47.41 42.09
C VAL A 79 -27.65 46.63 41.36
N SER A 80 -26.48 47.22 41.13
CA SER A 80 -25.32 46.51 40.58
C SER A 80 -24.88 45.37 41.51
N HIS A 81 -24.76 45.65 42.81
CA HIS A 81 -24.39 44.66 43.82
C HIS A 81 -25.45 43.56 43.98
N PHE A 82 -26.74 43.89 43.80
CA PHE A 82 -27.82 42.90 43.74
C PHE A 82 -27.60 41.90 42.60
N TRP A 83 -27.33 42.40 41.38
CA TRP A 83 -27.05 41.53 40.25
C TRP A 83 -25.72 40.78 40.39
N ASP A 84 -24.72 41.37 41.03
CA ASP A 84 -23.45 40.71 41.35
C ASP A 84 -23.69 39.47 42.25
N VAL A 85 -24.52 39.56 43.28
CA VAL A 85 -24.87 38.40 44.13
C VAL A 85 -25.53 37.31 43.29
N TRP A 86 -26.52 37.66 42.45
CA TRP A 86 -27.26 36.68 41.66
C TRP A 86 -26.39 36.01 40.59
N GLU A 87 -25.58 36.78 39.86
CA GLU A 87 -24.66 36.23 38.85
C GLU A 87 -23.59 35.32 39.48
N MET A 88 -23.12 35.67 40.69
CA MET A 88 -22.22 34.81 41.45
C MET A 88 -22.88 33.51 41.93
N VAL A 89 -24.15 33.54 42.32
CA VAL A 89 -24.91 32.31 42.66
C VAL A 89 -25.22 31.48 41.42
N PHE A 90 -25.58 32.10 40.29
CA PHE A 90 -25.77 31.39 39.03
C PHE A 90 -24.51 30.63 38.61
N ASN A 91 -23.34 31.22 38.86
CA ASN A 91 -22.02 30.65 38.60
C ASN A 91 -21.41 29.94 39.81
N TYR A 92 -22.20 29.52 40.80
CA TYR A 92 -21.74 28.95 42.09
C TYR A 92 -20.69 27.84 41.92
N HIS A 93 -20.85 27.01 40.89
CA HIS A 93 -20.02 25.85 40.63
C HIS A 93 -18.82 26.08 39.69
N GLN A 94 -18.73 27.20 38.98
CA GLN A 94 -17.62 27.45 38.03
C GLN A 94 -16.27 27.67 38.73
N ARG A 95 -16.28 27.94 40.04
CA ARG A 95 -15.08 28.33 40.80
C ARG A 95 -14.56 27.17 41.64
N LYS A 96 -13.57 26.44 41.09
CA LYS A 96 -13.00 25.24 41.73
C LYS A 96 -11.90 25.52 42.76
N LEU A 97 -11.22 26.67 42.70
CA LEU A 97 -10.25 27.06 43.72
C LEU A 97 -10.97 27.26 45.06
N ALA A 98 -10.51 26.58 46.11
CA ALA A 98 -11.07 26.71 47.45
C ALA A 98 -11.09 28.17 47.95
N SER A 99 -10.15 29.00 47.50
CA SER A 99 -10.05 30.43 47.77
C SER A 99 -11.07 31.30 47.02
N GLN A 100 -11.91 30.72 46.15
CA GLN A 100 -12.90 31.43 45.35
C GLN A 100 -14.29 30.78 45.40
N ARG A 101 -14.44 29.64 46.08
CA ARG A 101 -15.72 28.92 46.24
C ARG A 101 -16.62 29.63 47.24
N LEU A 102 -17.85 29.93 46.82
CA LEU A 102 -18.85 30.52 47.70
C LEU A 102 -19.20 29.57 48.84
N GLN A 103 -19.41 30.12 50.03
CA GLN A 103 -19.95 29.38 51.18
C GLN A 103 -21.35 29.89 51.46
N ILE A 104 -22.32 28.98 51.51
CA ILE A 104 -23.71 29.29 51.85
C ILE A 104 -23.98 28.75 53.24
N ARG A 105 -24.56 29.59 54.10
CA ARG A 105 -24.93 29.23 55.48
C ARG A 105 -26.41 29.49 55.69
N ALA A 106 -27.13 28.48 56.12
CA ALA A 106 -28.53 28.61 56.50
C ALA A 106 -28.67 29.34 57.85
N TRP A 107 -29.68 30.20 57.93
CA TRP A 107 -30.16 30.84 59.15
C TRP A 107 -31.63 30.43 59.32
N HIS A 108 -31.93 29.61 60.32
CA HIS A 108 -33.28 29.11 60.58
C HIS A 108 -33.99 29.98 61.63
N LYS A 109 -35.14 30.54 61.28
CA LYS A 109 -35.88 31.51 62.10
C LYS A 109 -36.14 31.00 63.51
N ASP A 110 -36.75 29.82 63.63
CA ASP A 110 -37.24 29.35 64.93
C ASP A 110 -36.11 28.92 65.86
N GLU A 111 -35.08 28.25 65.32
CA GLU A 111 -33.90 27.85 66.09
C GLU A 111 -33.10 29.05 66.61
N GLU A 112 -32.88 30.04 65.76
CA GLU A 112 -32.07 31.21 66.10
C GLU A 112 -32.83 32.12 67.07
N LEU A 113 -34.14 32.29 66.89
CA LEU A 113 -34.98 33.00 67.88
C LEU A 113 -35.01 32.25 69.22
N ALA A 114 -35.11 30.92 69.23
CA ALA A 114 -35.05 30.13 70.46
C ALA A 114 -33.70 30.29 71.16
N ARG A 115 -32.58 30.22 70.43
CA ARG A 115 -31.22 30.45 70.95
C ARG A 115 -31.08 31.86 71.55
N LEU A 116 -31.57 32.89 70.87
CA LEU A 116 -31.53 34.26 71.38
C LEU A 116 -32.43 34.46 72.62
N ARG A 117 -33.59 33.81 72.70
CA ARG A 117 -34.49 33.88 73.88
C ARG A 117 -33.93 33.14 75.10
N ALA A 118 -33.15 32.09 74.88
CA ALA A 118 -32.54 31.28 75.93
C ALA A 118 -31.51 32.07 76.75
N ASN A 119 -30.82 33.04 76.14
CA ASN A 119 -29.89 33.92 76.85
C ASN A 119 -30.58 35.24 77.25
N PRO A 120 -30.65 35.57 78.56
CA PRO A 120 -31.28 36.81 79.04
C PRO A 120 -30.74 38.09 78.40
N ALA A 121 -29.44 38.13 78.05
CA ALA A 121 -28.81 39.30 77.44
C ALA A 121 -29.26 39.52 75.98
N THR A 122 -29.68 38.46 75.28
CA THR A 122 -30.12 38.53 73.87
C THR A 122 -31.63 38.39 73.70
N ARG A 123 -32.38 38.12 74.76
CA ARG A 123 -33.84 38.00 74.73
C ARG A 123 -34.55 39.23 74.14
N PRO A 124 -34.21 40.49 74.50
CA PRO A 124 -34.83 41.66 73.89
C PRO A 124 -34.64 41.72 72.37
N LEU A 125 -33.47 41.27 71.88
CA LEU A 125 -33.22 41.19 70.44
C LEU A 125 -34.11 40.13 69.78
N ALA A 126 -34.32 38.97 70.41
CA ALA A 126 -35.22 37.95 69.91
C ALA A 126 -36.67 38.45 69.81
N ASP A 127 -37.13 39.20 70.81
CA ASP A 127 -38.49 39.76 70.83
C ASP A 127 -38.65 40.83 69.75
N VAL A 128 -37.66 41.71 69.59
CA VAL A 128 -37.63 42.71 68.51
C VAL A 128 -37.59 42.04 67.13
N LEU A 129 -36.73 41.03 66.93
CA LEU A 129 -36.67 40.29 65.67
C LEU A 129 -37.99 39.59 65.37
N SER A 130 -38.68 39.06 66.39
CA SER A 130 -39.99 38.42 66.21
C SER A 130 -41.03 39.38 65.66
N LEU A 131 -40.99 40.66 66.06
CA LEU A 131 -41.88 41.71 65.51
C LEU A 131 -41.58 41.99 64.04
N TYR A 132 -40.30 42.03 63.64
CA TYR A 132 -39.91 42.24 62.23
C TYR A 132 -40.16 41.01 61.34
N LEU A 133 -40.18 39.83 61.94
CA LEU A 133 -40.43 38.55 61.27
C LEU A 133 -41.93 38.20 61.17
N ASP A 134 -42.80 39.16 61.47
CA ASP A 134 -44.25 39.14 61.25
C ASP A 134 -44.62 39.95 59.99
N GLY A 135 -45.88 39.89 59.54
CA GLY A 135 -46.35 40.63 58.36
C GLY A 135 -45.68 40.18 57.05
N ARG A 136 -44.96 41.07 56.36
CA ARG A 136 -44.32 40.77 55.05
C ARG A 136 -43.25 39.67 55.13
N PHE A 137 -42.68 39.43 56.31
CA PHE A 137 -41.68 38.38 56.54
C PHE A 137 -42.26 37.16 57.27
N ALA A 138 -43.58 37.07 57.47
CA ALA A 138 -44.20 35.97 58.21
C ALA A 138 -43.88 34.58 57.62
N LYS A 139 -43.75 34.50 56.28
CA LYS A 139 -43.41 33.28 55.55
C LYS A 139 -41.90 32.95 55.50
N LEU A 140 -41.05 33.82 56.05
CA LEU A 140 -39.62 33.57 56.10
C LEU A 140 -39.31 32.58 57.23
N THR A 141 -39.11 31.31 56.88
CA THR A 141 -38.67 30.25 57.82
C THR A 141 -37.14 30.11 57.83
N GLU A 142 -36.50 30.40 56.71
CA GLU A 142 -35.07 30.23 56.49
C GLU A 142 -34.50 31.32 55.58
N MET A 143 -33.27 31.72 55.85
CA MET A 143 -32.49 32.64 55.02
C MET A 143 -31.10 32.07 54.79
N HIS A 144 -30.61 32.16 53.55
CA HIS A 144 -29.29 31.68 53.17
C HIS A 144 -28.33 32.86 53.04
N LEU A 145 -27.29 32.88 53.88
CA LEU A 145 -26.24 33.89 53.87
C LEU A 145 -25.07 33.43 53.00
N ILE A 146 -24.63 34.28 52.08
CA ILE A 146 -23.64 33.97 51.05
C ILE A 146 -22.33 34.66 51.40
N TYR A 147 -21.28 33.86 51.56
CA TYR A 147 -19.93 34.31 51.92
C TYR A 147 -18.92 34.03 50.81
N PHE A 148 -17.98 34.96 50.66
CA PHE A 148 -16.77 34.78 49.87
C PHE A 148 -15.58 34.51 50.81
N PRO A 149 -14.75 33.48 50.59
CA PRO A 149 -13.75 32.97 51.56
C PRO A 149 -12.64 33.96 51.96
N GLY A 150 -12.41 35.04 51.20
CA GLY A 150 -11.51 36.15 51.57
C GLY A 150 -10.00 35.82 51.49
N ALA A 151 -9.14 36.84 51.41
CA ALA A 151 -7.70 36.68 51.15
C ALA A 151 -6.89 36.03 52.30
N ASN A 152 -7.44 35.95 53.52
CA ASN A 152 -6.76 35.41 54.71
C ASN A 152 -7.56 34.29 55.41
N GLY A 153 -8.49 33.65 54.70
CA GLY A 153 -9.37 32.61 55.26
C GLY A 153 -10.52 33.12 56.14
N VAL A 154 -10.67 34.45 56.29
CA VAL A 154 -11.82 35.08 56.95
C VAL A 154 -12.92 35.31 55.91
N PRO A 155 -14.07 34.62 55.99
CA PRO A 155 -15.14 34.77 55.01
C PRO A 155 -15.80 36.15 55.11
N GLN A 156 -15.90 36.86 53.98
CA GLN A 156 -16.67 38.10 53.84
C GLN A 156 -18.11 37.76 53.46
N LEU A 157 -19.08 38.28 54.22
CA LEU A 157 -20.49 38.22 53.83
C LEU A 157 -20.70 39.14 52.61
N ILE A 158 -21.18 38.59 51.49
CA ILE A 158 -21.42 39.35 50.25
C ILE A 158 -22.91 39.60 50.00
N GLY A 159 -23.78 38.76 50.54
CA GLY A 159 -25.23 38.91 50.42
C GLY A 159 -25.99 37.78 51.09
N GLY A 160 -27.29 37.73 50.84
CA GLY A 160 -28.14 36.62 51.27
C GLY A 160 -29.44 36.57 50.47
N THR A 161 -30.26 35.55 50.75
CA THR A 161 -31.56 35.39 50.11
C THR A 161 -32.61 36.33 50.71
N SER A 162 -33.57 36.77 49.90
CA SER A 162 -34.63 37.70 50.27
C SER A 162 -35.99 37.19 49.83
N PRO A 163 -37.01 37.18 50.71
CA PRO A 163 -38.39 36.86 50.32
C PRO A 163 -39.08 38.01 49.56
N LEU A 164 -38.37 39.10 49.23
CA LEU A 164 -38.91 40.28 48.53
C LEU A 164 -38.33 40.44 47.11
N THR A 165 -37.06 40.11 46.94
CA THR A 165 -36.30 40.35 45.69
C THR A 165 -35.45 39.17 45.26
N LEU A 166 -35.66 37.98 45.86
CA LEU A 166 -34.83 36.77 45.77
C LEU A 166 -33.46 36.88 46.45
N PHE A 167 -32.72 37.96 46.21
CA PHE A 167 -31.42 38.23 46.83
C PHE A 167 -31.32 39.66 47.38
N PHE A 168 -30.41 39.87 48.33
CA PHE A 168 -29.96 41.20 48.76
C PHE A 168 -28.44 41.19 48.99
N PRO A 169 -27.71 42.27 48.66
CA PRO A 169 -26.29 42.38 48.95
C PRO A 169 -26.03 42.86 50.38
N ALA A 170 -24.93 42.40 50.96
CA ALA A 170 -24.51 42.76 52.31
C ALA A 170 -24.25 44.28 52.45
N PRO A 171 -24.40 44.86 53.65
CA PRO A 171 -23.99 46.23 53.90
C PRO A 171 -22.45 46.33 53.83
N ASN A 172 -21.95 47.39 53.17
CA ASN A 172 -20.50 47.68 53.05
C ASN A 172 -19.65 46.53 52.47
N VAL A 173 -20.21 45.72 51.56
CA VAL A 173 -19.46 44.70 50.82
C VAL A 173 -18.28 45.35 50.08
N LYS A 174 -17.08 44.77 50.21
CA LYS A 174 -15.88 45.23 49.51
C LYS A 174 -15.75 44.52 48.17
N ALA A 175 -15.17 45.23 47.19
CA ALA A 175 -14.79 44.68 45.91
C ALA A 175 -14.02 43.36 46.08
N LEU A 176 -14.42 42.35 45.31
CA LEU A 176 -13.76 41.06 45.28
C LEU A 176 -12.66 41.06 44.22
N PRO A 177 -11.57 40.29 44.39
CA PRO A 177 -10.54 40.14 43.37
C PRO A 177 -11.00 39.19 42.26
N VAL A 178 -12.24 39.33 41.79
CA VAL A 178 -12.81 38.53 40.72
C VAL A 178 -13.53 39.40 39.71
N GLN A 179 -13.15 39.29 38.44
CA GLN A 179 -13.73 40.05 37.35
C GLN A 179 -15.10 39.51 36.95
N ARG A 180 -15.98 40.40 36.48
CA ARG A 180 -17.27 40.00 35.88
C ARG A 180 -17.03 39.39 34.50
N PRO A 181 -17.75 38.32 34.09
CA PRO A 181 -17.60 37.73 32.75
C PRO A 181 -17.86 38.72 31.61
N GLN A 182 -18.80 39.66 31.82
CA GLN A 182 -19.15 40.72 30.88
C GLN A 182 -19.59 41.98 31.66
N GLY A 183 -19.41 43.17 31.08
CA GLY A 183 -19.75 44.45 31.71
C GLY A 183 -18.58 45.20 32.35
N GLY A 184 -17.40 44.57 32.43
CA GLY A 184 -16.17 45.17 32.93
C GLY A 184 -16.09 45.27 34.46
N GLY A 185 -14.88 45.52 34.96
CA GLY A 185 -14.61 45.69 36.39
C GLY A 185 -14.65 44.39 37.21
N TYR A 186 -14.74 44.56 38.53
CA TYR A 186 -14.73 43.49 39.52
C TYR A 186 -16.09 43.42 40.24
N TYR A 187 -16.47 42.24 40.73
CA TYR A 187 -17.69 42.14 41.55
C TYR A 187 -17.60 43.06 42.78
N PHE A 188 -18.65 43.83 43.05
CA PHE A 188 -18.77 44.79 44.15
C PHE A 188 -17.79 45.99 44.12
N ASP A 189 -17.30 46.38 42.94
CA ASP A 189 -16.42 47.53 42.74
C ASP A 189 -17.11 48.91 42.71
N ASN A 190 -18.41 48.96 43.03
CA ASN A 190 -19.29 50.13 42.92
C ASN A 190 -19.51 50.66 41.48
N GLN A 191 -19.00 49.99 40.44
CA GLN A 191 -19.35 50.32 39.06
C GLN A 191 -20.78 49.82 38.77
N TYR A 192 -21.64 50.69 38.23
CA TYR A 192 -22.99 50.29 37.84
C TYR A 192 -22.97 49.41 36.59
N VAL A 193 -23.44 48.17 36.73
CA VAL A 193 -23.62 47.22 35.63
C VAL A 193 -25.05 46.64 35.69
N SER A 194 -25.90 47.07 34.75
CA SER A 194 -27.27 46.59 34.60
C SER A 194 -27.31 45.14 34.08
N LEU A 195 -28.44 44.45 34.25
CA LEU A 195 -28.63 43.09 33.73
C LEU A 195 -28.39 43.00 32.21
N GLY A 196 -28.75 44.03 31.44
CA GLY A 196 -28.60 44.05 29.98
C GLY A 196 -27.14 43.98 29.52
N ASN A 197 -26.21 44.45 30.35
CA ASN A 197 -24.77 44.51 30.07
C ASN A 197 -23.98 43.33 30.67
N ARG A 198 -24.67 42.33 31.24
CA ARG A 198 -24.07 41.11 31.79
C ARG A 198 -24.08 39.97 30.79
N GLU A 199 -23.45 38.85 31.16
CA GLU A 199 -23.29 37.68 30.30
C GLU A 199 -24.64 37.19 29.74
N ALA A 200 -24.69 36.87 28.44
CA ALA A 200 -25.90 36.44 27.77
C ALA A 200 -26.55 35.22 28.45
N ALA A 201 -25.76 34.22 28.89
CA ALA A 201 -26.27 33.03 29.56
C ALA A 201 -26.96 33.35 30.90
N PHE A 202 -26.39 34.27 31.69
CA PHE A 202 -26.99 34.72 32.94
C PHE A 202 -28.25 35.57 32.68
N ARG A 203 -28.18 36.48 31.70
CA ARG A 203 -29.31 37.31 31.28
C ARG A 203 -30.49 36.45 30.86
N ASP A 204 -30.28 35.52 29.95
CA ASP A 204 -31.31 34.63 29.42
C ASP A 204 -31.89 33.74 30.52
N PHE A 205 -31.07 33.26 31.45
CA PHE A 205 -31.52 32.53 32.64
C PHE A 205 -32.49 33.36 33.48
N VAL A 206 -32.17 34.61 33.80
CA VAL A 206 -33.06 35.48 34.60
C VAL A 206 -34.42 35.66 33.91
N TYR A 207 -34.43 35.92 32.60
CA TYR A 207 -35.69 36.05 31.85
C TYR A 207 -36.48 34.74 31.82
N GLN A 208 -35.81 33.61 31.57
CA GLN A 208 -36.45 32.29 31.60
C GLN A 208 -37.02 31.97 32.98
N GLN A 209 -36.31 32.31 34.07
CA GLN A 209 -36.77 32.06 35.44
C GLN A 209 -38.03 32.85 35.76
N PHE A 210 -38.11 34.14 35.37
CA PHE A 210 -39.34 34.92 35.55
C PHE A 210 -40.51 34.45 34.67
N VAL A 211 -40.25 33.82 33.52
CA VAL A 211 -41.32 33.25 32.67
C VAL A 211 -41.76 31.87 33.16
N GLY A 212 -40.81 31.03 33.60
CA GLY A 212 -41.03 29.63 33.93
C GLY A 212 -41.32 29.33 35.41
N ASP A 213 -41.11 30.27 36.32
CA ASP A 213 -41.33 30.09 37.76
C ASP A 213 -42.43 31.04 38.29
N PRO A 214 -43.67 30.57 38.43
CA PRO A 214 -44.76 31.35 39.00
C PRO A 214 -44.51 31.83 40.44
N ALA A 215 -43.75 31.08 41.23
CA ALA A 215 -43.42 31.47 42.59
C ALA A 215 -42.48 32.68 42.59
N LEU A 216 -41.51 32.74 41.67
CA LEU A 216 -40.62 33.91 41.54
C LEU A 216 -41.38 35.16 41.09
N MET A 217 -42.32 35.02 40.15
CA MET A 217 -43.18 36.13 39.74
C MET A 217 -44.00 36.70 40.91
N ALA A 218 -44.50 35.83 41.79
CA ALA A 218 -45.25 36.25 42.98
C ALA A 218 -44.34 36.84 44.07
N LEU A 219 -43.12 36.32 44.22
CA LEU A 219 -42.16 36.72 45.23
C LEU A 219 -41.50 38.07 44.94
N ALA A 220 -41.06 38.29 43.69
CA ALA A 220 -40.27 39.46 43.29
C ALA A 220 -40.89 40.24 42.12
N PRO A 221 -42.16 40.72 42.24
CA PRO A 221 -42.83 41.45 41.16
C PRO A 221 -42.08 42.73 40.78
N LEU A 222 -41.44 43.39 41.74
CA LEU A 222 -40.68 44.61 41.48
C LEU A 222 -39.42 44.35 40.64
N VAL A 223 -38.75 43.21 40.83
CA VAL A 223 -37.61 42.84 39.99
C VAL A 223 -38.09 42.59 38.56
N ARG A 224 -39.19 41.84 38.40
CA ARG A 224 -39.82 41.60 37.10
C ARG A 224 -40.16 42.90 36.37
N ASP A 225 -40.70 43.89 37.08
CA ASP A 225 -41.08 45.18 36.50
C ASP A 225 -39.88 45.98 35.96
N THR A 226 -38.66 45.69 36.44
CA THR A 226 -37.42 46.30 35.91
C THR A 226 -36.87 45.60 34.66
N LEU A 227 -37.41 44.43 34.28
CA LEU A 227 -36.94 43.66 33.13
C LEU A 227 -37.54 44.19 31.82
N ASP A 228 -36.84 43.95 30.70
CA ASP A 228 -37.33 44.34 29.38
C ASP A 228 -38.59 43.53 29.01
N ARG A 229 -39.69 44.25 28.76
CA ARG A 229 -40.99 43.65 28.42
C ARG A 229 -40.96 42.87 27.11
N GLY A 230 -40.20 43.32 26.12
CA GLY A 230 -40.06 42.65 24.83
C GLY A 230 -39.34 41.31 24.97
N ILE A 231 -38.28 41.26 25.78
CA ILE A 231 -37.54 40.01 26.04
C ILE A 231 -38.40 39.04 26.86
N LEU A 232 -39.15 39.52 27.86
CA LEU A 232 -40.10 38.68 28.61
C LEU A 232 -41.19 38.07 27.70
N GLN A 233 -41.77 38.88 26.80
CA GLN A 233 -42.78 38.39 25.84
C GLN A 233 -42.19 37.38 24.85
N LYS A 234 -40.96 37.60 24.38
CA LYS A 234 -40.25 36.66 23.51
C LYS A 234 -40.17 35.27 24.16
N TRP A 235 -39.64 35.20 25.38
CA TRP A 235 -39.52 33.93 26.11
C TRP A 235 -40.87 33.28 26.44
N ALA A 236 -41.92 34.09 26.70
CA ALA A 236 -43.27 33.58 26.95
C ALA A 236 -43.95 33.02 25.69
N MET A 237 -43.75 33.63 24.51
CA MET A 237 -44.37 33.19 23.25
C MET A 237 -43.65 32.00 22.60
N GLU A 238 -42.33 31.91 22.74
CA GLU A 238 -41.54 30.82 22.15
C GLU A 238 -41.71 29.48 22.90
N GLY A 239 -42.40 29.45 24.04
CA GLY A 239 -42.53 28.25 24.88
C GLY A 239 -41.18 27.73 25.42
N GLY A 240 -40.13 28.54 25.34
CA GLY A 240 -38.73 28.13 25.52
C GLY A 240 -38.19 28.23 26.94
N ALA A 241 -38.97 28.71 27.91
CA ALA A 241 -38.54 28.76 29.31
C ALA A 241 -38.55 27.36 29.94
N ASN A 242 -37.44 26.63 29.80
CA ASN A 242 -37.27 25.31 30.40
C ASN A 242 -36.31 25.37 31.60
N LEU A 243 -36.88 25.55 32.79
CA LEU A 243 -36.11 25.58 34.04
C LEU A 243 -35.52 24.23 34.43
N GLY A 244 -36.00 23.12 33.85
CA GLY A 244 -35.44 21.79 34.07
C GLY A 244 -33.98 21.67 33.61
N ASN A 245 -33.55 22.52 32.66
CA ASN A 245 -32.17 22.56 32.22
C ASN A 245 -31.22 23.16 33.26
N PHE A 246 -31.70 23.95 34.22
CA PHE A 246 -30.89 24.63 35.22
C PHE A 246 -30.92 23.85 36.54
N PRO A 247 -29.81 23.24 36.99
CA PRO A 247 -29.77 22.48 38.24
C PRO A 247 -30.19 23.32 39.43
N VAL A 248 -30.81 22.68 40.42
CA VAL A 248 -31.17 23.32 41.68
C VAL A 248 -29.95 23.32 42.58
N LEU A 249 -29.65 24.47 43.19
CA LEU A 249 -28.58 24.62 44.16
C LEU A 249 -28.91 23.83 45.42
N THR A 250 -27.94 23.07 45.92
CA THR A 250 -28.09 22.26 47.13
C THR A 250 -27.14 22.70 48.24
N ASP A 251 -27.55 22.44 49.49
CA ASP A 251 -26.68 22.60 50.66
C ASP A 251 -25.61 21.48 50.76
N ALA A 252 -24.78 21.53 51.81
CA ALA A 252 -23.73 20.53 52.06
C ALA A 252 -24.26 19.11 52.33
N THR A 253 -25.55 18.98 52.66
CA THR A 253 -26.26 17.72 52.90
C THR A 253 -27.12 17.30 51.70
N ASN A 254 -26.97 17.98 50.56
CA ASN A 254 -27.68 17.74 49.31
C ASN A 254 -29.20 18.07 49.34
N ASN A 255 -29.66 18.89 50.31
CA ASN A 255 -31.03 19.41 50.29
C ASN A 255 -31.13 20.59 49.31
N GLN A 256 -32.27 20.70 48.62
CA GLN A 256 -32.53 21.81 47.71
C GLN A 256 -32.68 23.12 48.49
N ILE A 257 -32.03 24.17 48.01
CA ILE A 257 -32.12 25.51 48.59
C ILE A 257 -33.26 26.27 47.91
N ASP A 258 -34.26 26.69 48.68
CA ASP A 258 -35.36 27.54 48.23
C ASP A 258 -35.50 28.83 49.05
N VAL A 259 -36.22 29.79 48.47
CA VAL A 259 -36.56 31.06 49.11
C VAL A 259 -38.06 31.29 48.97
N ALA A 260 -38.80 30.99 50.04
CA ALA A 260 -40.27 31.12 50.09
C ALA A 260 -40.97 30.50 48.87
N GLY A 261 -40.54 29.29 48.49
CA GLY A 261 -41.09 28.51 47.38
C GLY A 261 -40.36 28.67 46.04
N VAL A 262 -39.34 29.52 45.95
CA VAL A 262 -38.50 29.68 44.74
C VAL A 262 -37.22 28.89 44.87
N LEU A 263 -37.03 27.85 44.06
CA LEU A 263 -35.79 27.08 44.04
C LEU A 263 -34.64 27.91 43.46
N LEU A 264 -33.52 27.99 44.18
CA LEU A 264 -32.32 28.64 43.65
C LEU A 264 -31.69 27.73 42.60
N ARG A 265 -31.40 28.27 41.42
CA ARG A 265 -30.86 27.51 40.30
C ARG A 265 -29.50 28.04 39.87
N VAL A 266 -28.68 27.12 39.37
CA VAL A 266 -27.33 27.36 38.87
C VAL A 266 -27.25 27.04 37.39
N ARG A 267 -26.12 27.38 36.77
CA ARG A 267 -25.90 27.14 35.34
C ARG A 267 -25.91 25.64 34.97
N PRO A 268 -26.50 25.23 33.82
CA PRO A 268 -26.57 23.84 33.34
C PRO A 268 -25.25 23.18 32.97
N ASP A 269 -24.27 23.97 32.53
CA ASP A 269 -23.14 23.50 31.72
C ASP A 269 -21.88 23.22 32.55
N GLU A 270 -22.06 23.07 33.87
CA GLU A 270 -20.99 22.66 34.77
C GLU A 270 -20.32 21.38 34.25
N GLY A 271 -19.01 21.46 34.04
CA GLY A 271 -18.19 20.32 33.67
C GLY A 271 -18.28 19.86 32.22
N THR A 272 -19.00 20.57 31.33
CA THR A 272 -19.09 20.21 29.91
C THR A 272 -18.26 21.17 29.04
N VAL A 273 -17.42 20.63 28.16
CA VAL A 273 -16.62 21.40 27.20
C VAL A 273 -17.42 21.57 25.90
N ARG A 274 -17.74 22.83 25.52
CA ARG A 274 -18.55 23.16 24.34
C ARG A 274 -17.75 23.83 23.23
N ASN A 275 -16.86 24.75 23.61
CA ASN A 275 -16.02 25.45 22.67
C ASN A 275 -14.56 25.47 23.19
N SER A 276 -13.63 25.54 22.24
CA SER A 276 -12.20 25.70 22.48
C SER A 276 -11.59 26.20 21.18
N ASP A 277 -10.64 27.12 21.29
CA ASP A 277 -9.81 27.58 20.16
C ASP A 277 -8.72 26.55 19.78
N LEU A 278 -8.59 25.51 20.60
CA LEU A 278 -7.59 24.44 20.51
C LEU A 278 -8.19 23.09 20.12
N PHE A 279 -9.50 23.02 19.78
CA PHE A 279 -10.06 21.82 19.17
C PHE A 279 -9.30 21.48 17.89
N ILE A 280 -8.98 20.21 17.69
CA ILE A 280 -8.41 19.73 16.45
C ILE A 280 -9.34 20.10 15.28
N ARG A 281 -8.76 20.59 14.18
CA ARG A 281 -9.50 20.90 12.96
C ARG A 281 -9.21 19.83 11.92
N PRO A 282 -10.01 18.74 11.86
CA PRO A 282 -9.78 17.65 10.92
C PRO A 282 -10.01 18.10 9.48
N SER A 283 -9.26 17.53 8.54
CA SER A 283 -9.52 17.59 7.09
C SER A 283 -10.29 16.36 6.62
N ARG A 284 -10.20 15.24 7.35
CA ARG A 284 -10.94 14.01 7.06
C ARG A 284 -12.44 14.25 7.28
N ALA A 285 -13.25 13.84 6.32
CA ALA A 285 -14.71 13.91 6.45
C ALA A 285 -15.23 12.83 7.41
N GLY A 286 -16.33 13.13 8.12
CA GLY A 286 -17.05 12.13 8.92
C GLY A 286 -16.37 11.71 10.23
N VAL A 287 -15.47 12.54 10.79
CA VAL A 287 -14.91 12.31 12.13
C VAL A 287 -16.05 12.27 13.16
N ALA A 288 -16.19 11.14 13.84
CA ALA A 288 -17.27 10.89 14.79
C ALA A 288 -16.85 11.18 16.25
N GLY A 289 -17.78 11.71 17.03
CA GLY A 289 -17.56 12.00 18.46
C GLY A 289 -16.97 13.39 18.74
N PRO A 290 -16.67 13.68 20.03
CA PRO A 290 -16.11 14.97 20.42
C PRO A 290 -14.69 15.16 19.86
N LEU A 291 -14.44 16.31 19.25
CA LEU A 291 -13.12 16.67 18.73
C LEU A 291 -12.17 16.94 19.91
N PRO A 292 -11.01 16.23 20.00
CA PRO A 292 -10.06 16.47 21.06
C PRO A 292 -9.45 17.87 21.05
N ILE A 293 -9.03 18.35 22.22
CA ILE A 293 -8.19 19.55 22.34
C ILE A 293 -6.71 19.18 22.11
N VAL A 294 -6.01 19.90 21.24
CA VAL A 294 -4.61 19.63 20.90
C VAL A 294 -3.68 20.35 21.87
N LEU A 295 -2.94 19.61 22.69
CA LEU A 295 -2.07 20.16 23.73
C LEU A 295 -0.63 19.64 23.60
N ARG A 296 0.33 20.42 24.11
CA ARG A 296 1.74 20.01 24.24
C ARG A 296 2.40 20.56 25.51
N PRO A 297 3.47 19.94 26.02
CA PRO A 297 4.28 20.52 27.08
C PRO A 297 4.75 21.94 26.73
N GLY A 298 4.63 22.87 27.69
CA GLY A 298 5.07 24.26 27.51
C GLY A 298 4.24 25.09 26.51
N LEU A 299 3.05 24.61 26.12
CA LEU A 299 2.11 25.42 25.32
C LEU A 299 1.78 26.71 26.08
N LYS A 300 1.92 27.87 25.42
CA LYS A 300 1.57 29.18 26.01
C LYS A 300 0.18 29.68 25.60
N ALA A 301 -0.25 29.35 24.38
CA ALA A 301 -1.56 29.67 23.78
C ALA A 301 -2.18 31.01 24.26
N VAL A 302 -1.42 32.10 24.13
CA VAL A 302 -1.79 33.41 24.66
C VAL A 302 -3.05 33.93 23.96
N GLY A 303 -4.06 34.33 24.75
CA GLY A 303 -5.33 34.85 24.24
C GLY A 303 -6.25 33.80 23.59
N LYS A 304 -5.95 32.50 23.74
CA LYS A 304 -6.78 31.40 23.24
C LYS A 304 -7.66 30.82 24.34
N ARG A 305 -8.92 30.54 24.02
CA ARG A 305 -9.83 29.79 24.88
C ARG A 305 -9.40 28.34 24.96
N TYR A 306 -9.18 27.86 26.18
CA TYR A 306 -8.85 26.47 26.44
C TYR A 306 -10.10 25.60 26.47
N PHE A 307 -11.11 26.01 27.25
CA PHE A 307 -12.43 25.40 27.26
C PHE A 307 -13.46 26.47 27.66
N ASN A 308 -14.58 26.52 26.94
CA ASN A 308 -15.62 27.52 27.14
C ASN A 308 -14.98 28.93 27.20
N GLU A 309 -15.34 29.75 28.18
CA GLU A 309 -14.78 31.10 28.34
C GLU A 309 -13.45 31.15 29.12
N THR A 310 -12.89 29.99 29.52
CA THR A 310 -11.62 29.95 30.25
C THR A 310 -10.44 30.06 29.29
N MET A 311 -9.60 31.09 29.47
CA MET A 311 -8.36 31.25 28.71
C MET A 311 -7.31 30.23 29.12
N PHE A 312 -6.48 29.78 28.18
CA PHE A 312 -5.42 28.80 28.47
C PHE A 312 -4.44 29.29 29.54
N ALA A 313 -4.04 30.58 29.47
CA ALA A 313 -3.14 31.19 30.44
C ALA A 313 -3.67 31.17 31.89
N ASP A 314 -4.99 31.19 32.07
CA ASP A 314 -5.65 31.27 33.38
C ASP A 314 -5.98 29.88 33.96
N SER A 315 -5.77 28.82 33.18
CA SER A 315 -6.21 27.46 33.53
C SER A 315 -5.29 26.71 34.49
N GLY A 316 -4.04 27.16 34.66
CA GLY A 316 -3.01 26.41 35.39
C GLY A 316 -2.61 25.08 34.74
N ALA A 317 -2.94 24.87 33.46
CA ALA A 317 -2.68 23.62 32.75
C ALA A 317 -1.18 23.28 32.69
N ILE A 318 -0.81 22.12 33.25
CA ILE A 318 0.51 21.50 33.07
C ILE A 318 0.30 20.28 32.18
N VAL A 319 0.64 20.43 30.90
CA VAL A 319 0.39 19.39 29.89
C VAL A 319 1.54 18.38 29.86
N PRO A 320 1.28 17.07 30.04
CA PRO A 320 2.31 16.04 29.91
C PRO A 320 2.63 15.75 28.43
N ALA A 321 3.79 15.12 28.17
CA ALA A 321 4.13 14.66 26.82
C ALA A 321 3.27 13.45 26.38
N ALA A 322 2.80 12.65 27.34
CA ALA A 322 2.00 11.44 27.14
C ALA A 322 0.88 11.34 28.18
N ASP A 323 -0.25 10.75 27.80
CA ASP A 323 -1.26 10.23 28.71
C ASP A 323 -1.65 8.82 28.25
N ALA A 324 -1.37 7.81 29.08
CA ALA A 324 -1.61 6.41 28.73
C ALA A 324 -3.10 6.03 28.71
N ARG A 325 -3.99 6.87 29.26
CA ARG A 325 -5.43 6.59 29.29
C ARG A 325 -6.03 6.70 27.88
N PRO A 326 -7.01 5.85 27.53
CA PRO A 326 -7.80 6.03 26.30
C PRO A 326 -8.38 7.44 26.18
N LEU A 327 -8.44 8.00 24.97
CA LEU A 327 -8.86 9.40 24.75
C LEU A 327 -10.18 9.77 25.46
N LYS A 328 -11.16 8.86 25.48
CA LYS A 328 -12.47 9.07 26.11
C LYS A 328 -12.44 9.11 27.64
N GLU A 329 -11.41 8.57 28.26
CA GLU A 329 -11.23 8.48 29.71
C GLU A 329 -10.34 9.61 30.26
N ARG A 330 -9.83 10.47 29.37
CA ARG A 330 -8.92 11.55 29.74
C ARG A 330 -9.67 12.73 30.38
N THR A 331 -8.92 13.43 31.22
CA THR A 331 -9.35 14.66 31.88
C THR A 331 -8.41 15.80 31.51
N LEU A 332 -8.95 16.97 31.16
CA LEU A 332 -8.16 18.14 30.75
C LEU A 332 -7.16 18.56 31.84
N PRO A 333 -5.86 18.73 31.52
CA PRO A 333 -4.85 19.23 32.46
C PRO A 333 -5.20 20.62 32.98
N GLY A 334 -5.20 20.81 34.30
CA GLY A 334 -5.62 22.06 34.97
C GLY A 334 -7.01 21.96 35.60
N PRO A 335 -8.11 22.00 34.83
CA PRO A 335 -9.47 22.00 35.36
C PRO A 335 -10.00 20.59 35.71
N GLU A 336 -9.26 19.54 35.36
CA GLU A 336 -9.58 18.11 35.59
C GLU A 336 -10.97 17.71 35.07
N LEU A 337 -11.37 18.28 33.92
CA LEU A 337 -12.67 18.01 33.30
C LEU A 337 -12.61 16.81 32.35
N PRO A 338 -13.54 15.84 32.42
CA PRO A 338 -13.59 14.73 31.47
C PRO A 338 -13.83 15.23 30.04
N TYR A 339 -12.79 15.19 29.21
CA TYR A 339 -12.85 15.55 27.80
C TYR A 339 -11.58 15.07 27.08
N PRO A 340 -11.68 14.55 25.85
CA PRO A 340 -10.51 14.06 25.12
C PRO A 340 -9.55 15.21 24.78
N TYR A 341 -8.26 14.95 24.93
CA TYR A 341 -7.19 15.82 24.45
C TYR A 341 -6.04 14.99 23.90
N LEU A 342 -5.34 15.54 22.93
CA LEU A 342 -4.17 14.94 22.29
C LEU A 342 -2.89 15.52 22.90
N THR A 343 -1.89 14.66 23.06
CA THR A 343 -0.52 15.00 23.41
C THR A 343 0.45 14.64 22.28
N VAL A 344 1.71 15.04 22.42
CA VAL A 344 2.77 14.76 21.44
C VAL A 344 2.87 13.25 21.15
N ASN A 345 2.85 12.40 22.19
CA ASN A 345 2.96 10.94 22.05
C ASN A 345 1.72 10.26 21.42
N ASP A 346 0.61 10.96 21.18
CA ASP A 346 -0.55 10.37 20.50
C ASP A 346 -0.37 10.35 18.97
N LEU A 347 0.45 11.27 18.44
CA LEU A 347 0.65 11.45 17.00
C LEU A 347 2.09 11.21 16.55
N LEU A 348 3.09 11.46 17.41
CA LEU A 348 4.50 11.20 17.10
C LEU A 348 5.00 9.94 17.79
N GLU A 349 5.83 9.19 17.06
CA GLU A 349 6.51 8.01 17.57
C GLU A 349 7.65 8.37 18.52
N GLU A 350 7.87 7.51 19.51
CA GLU A 350 8.93 7.73 20.50
C GLU A 350 10.31 7.30 20.01
N THR A 351 10.31 6.34 19.10
CA THR A 351 11.48 5.84 18.37
C THR A 351 11.34 6.24 16.91
N LEU A 352 12.29 7.02 16.39
CA LEU A 352 12.43 7.32 14.97
C LEU A 352 13.24 6.20 14.31
N LEU A 353 12.62 5.49 13.37
CA LEU A 353 13.31 4.53 12.52
C LEU A 353 14.00 5.23 11.34
N THR A 354 15.24 4.89 11.06
CA THR A 354 15.96 5.32 9.85
C THR A 354 16.36 4.13 8.98
N VAL A 355 16.45 4.31 7.67
CA VAL A 355 16.91 3.28 6.70
C VAL A 355 18.29 3.64 6.13
N PRO A 356 19.09 2.67 5.66
CA PRO A 356 20.47 2.89 5.22
C PRO A 356 20.60 3.48 3.81
N TYR A 357 19.60 4.21 3.33
CA TYR A 357 19.56 4.81 2.00
C TYR A 357 18.55 5.94 1.93
N GLU A 358 18.74 6.85 0.97
CA GLU A 358 17.76 7.89 0.68
C GLU A 358 16.44 7.27 0.21
N VAL A 359 15.32 7.73 0.79
CA VAL A 359 13.98 7.29 0.39
C VAL A 359 13.56 7.97 -0.91
N ASP A 360 12.95 7.23 -1.84
CA ASP A 360 12.49 7.76 -3.12
C ASP A 360 11.27 8.68 -2.95
N GLU A 361 11.50 9.97 -2.74
CA GLU A 361 10.46 10.98 -2.55
C GLU A 361 9.51 11.15 -3.76
N ALA A 362 9.91 10.69 -4.94
CA ALA A 362 9.04 10.69 -6.12
C ALA A 362 7.96 9.59 -6.04
N ARG A 363 8.25 8.51 -5.31
CA ARG A 363 7.37 7.33 -5.15
C ARG A 363 6.81 7.20 -3.73
N PHE A 364 7.35 7.89 -2.75
CA PHE A 364 6.90 7.82 -1.35
C PHE A 364 6.85 9.22 -0.71
N HIS A 365 5.98 9.41 0.27
CA HIS A 365 5.97 10.66 1.05
C HIS A 365 7.09 10.65 2.10
N CYS A 366 7.87 11.72 2.15
CA CYS A 366 9.00 11.89 3.09
C CYS A 366 8.83 13.07 4.06
N GLY A 367 7.68 13.77 4.01
CA GLY A 367 7.50 15.08 4.63
C GLY A 367 8.38 16.16 4.00
N TYR A 368 8.47 17.34 4.63
CA TYR A 368 9.43 18.37 4.26
C TYR A 368 10.79 18.10 4.91
N LEU A 369 11.71 17.53 4.13
CA LEU A 369 13.04 17.14 4.59
C LEU A 369 14.05 18.29 4.41
N LYS A 370 14.77 18.64 5.49
CA LYS A 370 15.84 19.62 5.49
C LYS A 370 17.12 18.98 6.00
N ILE A 371 18.22 19.14 5.27
CA ILE A 371 19.55 18.64 5.68
C ILE A 371 20.41 19.84 6.07
N SER A 372 21.04 19.77 7.24
CA SER A 372 21.93 20.84 7.70
C SER A 372 23.13 21.04 6.76
N PRO A 373 23.54 22.29 6.47
CA PRO A 373 24.61 22.57 5.51
C PRO A 373 25.90 21.78 5.80
N GLY A 374 26.41 21.08 4.79
CA GLY A 374 27.63 20.29 4.89
C GLY A 374 27.47 18.90 5.54
N PHE A 375 26.30 18.56 6.08
CA PHE A 375 26.01 17.23 6.60
C PHE A 375 25.66 16.26 5.46
N LYS A 376 26.26 15.07 5.49
CA LYS A 376 25.94 13.96 4.59
C LYS A 376 25.38 12.81 5.43
N PRO A 377 24.05 12.61 5.47
CA PRO A 377 23.45 11.55 6.26
C PRO A 377 23.87 10.16 5.76
N SER A 378 24.23 9.28 6.68
CA SER A 378 24.42 7.84 6.41
C SER A 378 23.12 7.04 6.50
N THR A 379 22.11 7.58 7.18
CA THR A 379 20.78 6.98 7.30
C THR A 379 19.69 8.03 7.15
N TRP A 380 18.50 7.61 6.72
CA TRP A 380 17.40 8.49 6.35
C TRP A 380 16.13 8.14 7.11
N PRO A 381 15.39 9.12 7.64
CA PRO A 381 14.22 8.86 8.47
C PRO A 381 13.05 8.30 7.68
N LEU A 382 12.37 7.30 8.27
CA LEU A 382 10.99 6.98 7.94
C LEU A 382 10.04 7.91 8.72
N LEU A 383 8.75 7.94 8.36
CA LEU A 383 7.79 8.87 8.95
C LEU A 383 7.43 8.43 10.39
N PRO A 384 7.80 9.18 11.45
CA PRO A 384 7.60 8.78 12.85
C PRO A 384 6.20 9.19 13.33
N ILE A 385 5.17 8.76 12.62
CA ILE A 385 3.78 9.18 12.82
C ILE A 385 2.94 7.99 13.26
N LYS A 386 2.11 8.16 14.29
CA LYS A 386 1.15 7.15 14.72
C LYS A 386 -0.06 7.13 13.82
N THR A 387 -0.65 5.95 13.62
CA THR A 387 -1.85 5.77 12.79
C THR A 387 -3.05 6.60 13.25
N THR A 388 -3.13 6.96 14.53
CA THR A 388 -4.11 7.90 15.12
C THR A 388 -4.17 9.24 14.37
N TYR A 389 -3.10 9.67 13.70
CA TYR A 389 -3.12 10.86 12.85
C TYR A 389 -4.20 10.79 11.77
N PHE A 390 -4.39 9.60 11.18
CA PHE A 390 -5.37 9.39 10.12
C PHE A 390 -6.81 9.29 10.61
N ASP A 391 -7.07 9.31 11.92
CA ASP A 391 -8.42 9.51 12.44
C ASP A 391 -8.96 10.92 12.11
N TYR A 392 -8.06 11.89 11.88
CA TYR A 392 -8.41 13.30 11.68
C TYR A 392 -7.93 13.86 10.34
N PHE A 393 -6.87 13.30 9.76
CA PHE A 393 -6.21 13.82 8.57
C PHE A 393 -6.00 12.74 7.50
N THR A 394 -5.51 13.15 6.33
CA THR A 394 -5.20 12.28 5.20
C THR A 394 -3.69 12.14 4.98
N PRO A 395 -3.22 11.13 4.22
CA PRO A 395 -1.83 11.05 3.79
C PRO A 395 -1.31 12.31 3.09
N GLN A 396 -2.17 13.01 2.34
CA GLN A 396 -1.82 14.25 1.65
C GLN A 396 -1.50 15.38 2.64
N ASP A 397 -2.33 15.52 3.69
CA ASP A 397 -2.12 16.52 4.74
C ASP A 397 -0.78 16.33 5.44
N LEU A 398 -0.34 15.08 5.64
CA LEU A 398 0.90 14.78 6.33
C LEU A 398 2.12 15.37 5.61
N ALA A 399 2.10 15.40 4.28
CA ALA A 399 3.18 15.99 3.49
C ALA A 399 3.39 17.48 3.78
N GLU A 400 2.31 18.19 4.12
CA GLU A 400 2.34 19.62 4.46
C GLU A 400 2.55 19.84 5.96
N HIS A 401 2.03 18.95 6.80
CA HIS A 401 2.07 19.08 8.25
C HIS A 401 3.40 18.66 8.86
N LEU A 402 4.16 17.77 8.21
CA LEU A 402 5.40 17.19 8.76
C LEU A 402 6.67 17.84 8.17
N SER A 403 7.56 18.28 9.04
CA SER A 403 8.93 18.69 8.70
C SER A 403 9.95 17.89 9.49
N ILE A 404 11.04 17.49 8.83
CA ILE A 404 12.14 16.73 9.43
C ILE A 404 13.46 17.42 9.09
N GLU A 405 14.25 17.75 10.11
CA GLU A 405 15.57 18.37 9.99
C GLU A 405 16.67 17.41 10.46
N LEU A 406 17.63 17.13 9.57
CA LEU A 406 18.75 16.23 9.81
C LEU A 406 19.98 17.04 10.20
N ASP A 407 20.34 16.97 11.48
CA ASP A 407 21.57 17.53 12.03
C ASP A 407 22.60 16.41 12.30
N PRO A 408 23.92 16.72 12.30
CA PRO A 408 24.94 15.75 12.69
C PRO A 408 24.75 15.15 14.10
N ALA A 409 24.07 15.87 15.00
CA ALA A 409 23.88 15.46 16.39
C ALA A 409 22.53 14.77 16.65
N CYS A 410 21.48 15.09 15.88
CA CYS A 410 20.12 14.60 16.11
C CYS A 410 19.24 14.77 14.87
N VAL A 411 18.08 14.11 14.87
CA VAL A 411 17.01 14.42 13.91
C VAL A 411 15.89 15.15 14.63
N ARG A 412 15.49 16.33 14.13
CA ARG A 412 14.38 17.11 14.70
C ARG A 412 13.14 16.92 13.84
N VAL A 413 12.03 16.56 14.46
CA VAL A 413 10.75 16.36 13.79
C VAL A 413 9.75 17.37 14.33
N LYS A 414 9.02 17.99 13.42
CA LYS A 414 7.95 18.94 13.70
C LYS A 414 6.69 18.55 12.94
N LEU A 415 5.61 18.29 13.68
CA LEU A 415 4.28 18.04 13.14
C LEU A 415 3.36 19.20 13.50
N ARG A 416 2.86 19.91 12.51
CA ARG A 416 1.92 21.03 12.66
C ARG A 416 0.50 20.48 12.70
N VAL A 417 -0.20 20.62 13.83
CA VAL A 417 -1.56 20.11 13.99
C VAL A 417 -2.57 21.27 13.91
N PRO A 418 -3.43 21.32 12.87
CA PRO A 418 -4.44 22.37 12.73
C PRO A 418 -5.44 22.41 13.91
N VAL A 419 -5.78 23.62 14.38
CA VAL A 419 -6.80 23.84 15.41
C VAL A 419 -7.90 24.81 14.96
N SER A 420 -9.03 24.81 15.67
CA SER A 420 -10.25 25.57 15.35
C SER A 420 -10.06 27.08 15.27
N SER A 421 -9.05 27.64 15.97
CA SER A 421 -8.71 29.07 15.84
C SER A 421 -8.13 29.48 14.48
N GLY A 422 -7.87 28.53 13.58
CA GLY A 422 -7.25 28.78 12.28
C GLY A 422 -5.72 28.73 12.29
N GLU A 423 -5.11 28.53 13.46
CA GLU A 423 -3.66 28.35 13.65
C GLU A 423 -3.27 26.87 13.79
N PHE A 424 -1.99 26.61 14.11
CA PHE A 424 -1.43 25.28 14.35
C PHE A 424 -0.85 25.18 15.76
N VAL A 425 -0.92 23.98 16.34
CA VAL A 425 -0.11 23.59 17.49
C VAL A 425 1.03 22.70 17.00
N ASP A 426 2.27 23.11 17.27
CA ASP A 426 3.48 22.42 16.79
C ASP A 426 3.93 21.33 17.76
N TYR A 427 3.80 20.07 17.35
CA TYR A 427 4.40 18.93 18.05
C TYR A 427 5.84 18.77 17.60
N GLU A 428 6.78 18.89 18.54
CA GLU A 428 8.21 18.90 18.25
C GLU A 428 8.93 17.85 19.11
N ARG A 429 9.83 17.08 18.48
CA ARG A 429 10.70 16.11 19.14
C ARG A 429 12.07 16.06 18.47
N ALA A 430 13.12 16.02 19.27
CA ALA A 430 14.47 15.72 18.83
C ALA A 430 14.81 14.25 19.14
N TYR A 431 15.38 13.54 18.17
CA TYR A 431 15.74 12.13 18.27
C TYR A 431 17.25 11.97 18.27
N TYR A 432 17.76 11.24 19.26
CA TYR A 432 19.19 10.96 19.45
C TYR A 432 19.43 9.46 19.53
N ALA A 433 20.62 8.99 19.14
CA ALA A 433 20.98 7.58 19.28
C ALA A 433 20.90 7.11 20.75
N ASN A 434 21.35 7.97 21.69
CA ASN A 434 21.33 7.71 23.13
C ASN A 434 20.56 8.83 23.84
N PRO A 435 19.21 8.80 23.84
CA PRO A 435 18.41 9.86 24.42
C PRO A 435 18.52 9.90 25.96
N GLN A 436 18.60 11.11 26.54
CA GLN A 436 18.56 11.34 27.98
C GLN A 436 17.60 12.49 28.29
N GLY A 437 16.60 12.25 29.15
CA GLY A 437 15.60 13.25 29.57
C GLY A 437 14.21 13.05 28.98
N ASP A 438 13.26 13.85 29.46
CA ASP A 438 11.85 13.75 29.08
C ASP A 438 11.56 14.38 27.70
N ASN A 439 10.64 13.79 26.94
CA ASN A 439 10.23 14.22 25.59
C ASN A 439 11.37 14.26 24.54
N ILE A 440 12.42 13.47 24.74
CA ILE A 440 13.51 13.24 23.78
C ILE A 440 13.34 11.84 23.19
N GLY A 441 13.34 11.73 21.86
CA GLY A 441 13.12 10.48 21.15
C GLY A 441 14.40 9.67 20.92
N ARG A 442 14.24 8.37 20.66
CA ARG A 442 15.35 7.49 20.27
C ARG A 442 15.48 7.44 18.76
N LEU A 443 16.68 7.57 18.23
CA LEU A 443 17.00 7.30 16.82
C LEU A 443 17.47 5.85 16.69
N LEU A 444 16.86 5.08 15.79
CA LEU A 444 17.19 3.68 15.56
C LEU A 444 17.39 3.38 14.07
N VAL A 445 18.58 2.91 13.72
CA VAL A 445 18.87 2.42 12.36
C VAL A 445 18.16 1.08 12.14
N THR A 446 17.41 1.03 11.04
CA THR A 446 16.58 -0.09 10.61
C THR A 446 17.05 -0.52 9.21
N ASN A 447 17.96 -1.50 9.17
CA ASN A 447 18.51 -2.16 8.00
C ASN A 447 17.46 -3.05 7.32
N VAL A 448 16.54 -2.42 6.60
CA VAL A 448 15.54 -3.09 5.78
C VAL A 448 15.55 -2.54 4.36
N ALA A 449 15.20 -3.36 3.38
CA ALA A 449 14.86 -2.91 2.03
C ALA A 449 13.43 -3.32 1.69
N LEU A 450 12.70 -2.46 0.98
CA LEU A 450 11.29 -2.67 0.69
C LEU A 450 10.97 -2.35 -0.77
N SER A 451 10.19 -3.21 -1.40
CA SER A 451 9.78 -3.06 -2.80
C SER A 451 8.30 -3.37 -2.97
N VAL A 452 7.62 -2.67 -3.88
CA VAL A 452 6.16 -2.78 -4.11
C VAL A 452 5.87 -3.06 -5.59
N PHE A 453 5.04 -4.06 -5.88
CA PHE A 453 4.58 -4.45 -7.21
C PHE A 453 3.10 -4.88 -7.18
N PRO A 454 2.26 -4.54 -8.17
CA PRO A 454 2.49 -3.50 -9.16
C PRO A 454 2.40 -2.11 -8.52
N PHE A 455 3.20 -1.16 -9.00
CA PHE A 455 3.20 0.21 -8.47
C PHE A 455 2.27 1.15 -9.25
N VAL A 456 0.97 0.89 -9.21
CA VAL A 456 -0.06 1.68 -9.92
C VAL A 456 -1.41 1.58 -9.21
N LYS A 457 -2.24 2.62 -9.28
CA LYS A 457 -3.62 2.64 -8.75
C LYS A 457 -4.60 3.06 -9.84
N VAL A 458 -5.57 2.20 -10.15
CA VAL A 458 -6.63 2.45 -11.15
C VAL A 458 -7.85 3.08 -10.46
N MET A 459 -8.17 4.32 -10.82
CA MET A 459 -9.14 5.15 -10.07
C MET A 459 -10.61 4.89 -10.44
N ASP A 460 -10.89 4.65 -11.71
CA ASP A 460 -12.24 4.51 -12.27
C ASP A 460 -12.69 3.05 -12.47
N ALA A 461 -11.80 2.09 -12.15
CA ALA A 461 -12.08 0.66 -12.16
C ALA A 461 -11.34 -0.04 -11.00
N PRO A 462 -11.77 0.19 -9.75
CA PRO A 462 -11.05 -0.21 -8.55
C PRO A 462 -10.94 -1.72 -8.34
N GLN A 463 -11.72 -2.54 -9.06
CA GLN A 463 -11.55 -3.99 -9.07
C GLN A 463 -10.13 -4.40 -9.50
N TYR A 464 -9.47 -3.62 -10.37
CA TYR A 464 -8.09 -3.89 -10.80
C TYR A 464 -7.03 -3.53 -9.76
N ASN A 465 -7.40 -2.88 -8.66
CA ASN A 465 -6.51 -2.62 -7.52
C ASN A 465 -6.45 -3.87 -6.65
N ASP A 466 -5.82 -4.92 -7.17
CA ASP A 466 -5.69 -6.23 -6.54
C ASP A 466 -4.30 -6.82 -6.83
N PHE A 467 -3.89 -7.83 -6.06
CA PHE A 467 -2.62 -8.55 -6.17
C PHE A 467 -1.39 -7.66 -5.94
N TYR A 468 -1.46 -6.72 -5.00
CA TYR A 468 -0.26 -5.99 -4.59
C TYR A 468 0.66 -6.88 -3.77
N LYS A 469 1.94 -6.78 -4.05
CA LYS A 469 3.02 -7.58 -3.51
C LYS A 469 4.03 -6.62 -2.91
N VAL A 470 4.37 -6.85 -1.65
CA VAL A 470 5.38 -6.06 -0.94
C VAL A 470 6.47 -6.99 -0.45
N MET A 471 7.68 -6.81 -0.94
CA MET A 471 8.86 -7.50 -0.46
C MET A 471 9.48 -6.69 0.68
N LEU A 472 9.83 -7.37 1.78
CA LEU A 472 10.64 -6.87 2.88
C LEU A 472 11.90 -7.73 3.00
N VAL A 473 13.07 -7.15 2.77
CA VAL A 473 14.35 -7.73 3.15
C VAL A 473 14.71 -7.17 4.51
N ASP A 474 14.94 -8.04 5.48
CA ASP A 474 15.25 -7.68 6.86
C ASP A 474 16.67 -8.12 7.21
N ALA A 475 17.55 -7.14 7.39
CA ALA A 475 18.97 -7.30 7.74
C ALA A 475 19.30 -6.84 9.16
N ASN A 476 18.33 -6.30 9.91
CA ASN A 476 18.52 -5.62 11.20
C ASN A 476 19.20 -6.42 12.32
N ASN A 477 19.56 -7.68 12.07
CA ASN A 477 19.90 -8.68 13.08
C ASN A 477 21.19 -9.44 12.72
N ILE A 478 22.25 -8.76 12.25
CA ILE A 478 23.58 -9.40 12.12
C ILE A 478 24.15 -9.81 13.52
N ASP A 479 23.41 -9.57 14.61
CA ASP A 479 23.57 -10.18 15.94
C ASP A 479 22.66 -11.43 16.12
N PRO A 480 23.22 -12.59 16.54
CA PRO A 480 22.45 -13.80 16.89
C PRO A 480 21.24 -13.57 17.82
N SER A 481 21.31 -12.62 18.76
CA SER A 481 20.24 -12.31 19.71
C SER A 481 18.99 -11.72 19.03
N MET A 482 19.16 -11.15 17.85
CA MET A 482 18.12 -10.43 17.14
C MET A 482 17.41 -11.31 16.10
N VAL A 483 17.94 -12.48 15.70
CA VAL A 483 17.39 -13.33 14.61
C VAL A 483 15.87 -13.61 14.73
N THR A 484 15.34 -13.76 15.96
CA THR A 484 13.91 -13.99 16.23
C THR A 484 13.06 -12.72 16.33
N LYS A 485 13.69 -11.55 16.32
CA LYS A 485 13.07 -10.21 16.40
C LYS A 485 12.98 -9.62 14.99
N LYS A 486 12.06 -10.16 14.18
CA LYS A 486 11.90 -9.78 12.77
C LYS A 486 11.11 -8.49 12.63
N VAL A 487 11.49 -7.66 11.66
CA VAL A 487 10.67 -6.52 11.25
C VAL A 487 9.41 -7.03 10.54
N ASP A 488 8.28 -6.41 10.81
CA ASP A 488 6.97 -6.80 10.28
C ASP A 488 6.25 -5.61 9.64
N LEU A 489 5.31 -5.87 8.73
CA LEU A 489 4.51 -4.84 8.06
C LEU A 489 3.01 -5.01 8.34
N LYS A 490 2.32 -3.89 8.59
CA LYS A 490 0.85 -3.83 8.60
C LYS A 490 0.34 -2.86 7.56
N PHE A 491 -0.74 -3.23 6.87
CA PHE A 491 -1.30 -2.46 5.76
C PHE A 491 -2.61 -1.81 6.16
N TRP A 492 -2.85 -0.61 5.67
CA TRP A 492 -4.05 0.16 6.00
C TRP A 492 -4.69 0.74 4.74
N VAL A 493 -6.02 0.74 4.71
CA VAL A 493 -6.85 1.40 3.69
C VAL A 493 -8.04 2.06 4.36
N ASP A 494 -8.37 3.29 3.97
CA ASP A 494 -9.46 4.09 4.55
C ASP A 494 -9.40 4.21 6.08
N GLY A 495 -8.19 4.22 6.65
CA GLY A 495 -7.93 4.25 8.09
C GLY A 495 -8.27 2.95 8.82
N ARG A 496 -8.39 1.82 8.11
CA ARG A 496 -8.60 0.48 8.70
C ARG A 496 -7.43 -0.43 8.38
N ALA A 497 -6.98 -1.19 9.37
CA ALA A 497 -5.96 -2.20 9.18
C ALA A 497 -6.53 -3.39 8.39
N LEU A 498 -5.78 -3.88 7.41
CA LEU A 498 -6.09 -5.09 6.66
C LEU A 498 -5.66 -6.32 7.47
N GLY A 499 -6.59 -7.26 7.66
CA GLY A 499 -6.32 -8.54 8.32
C GLY A 499 -5.80 -9.60 7.34
N GLU A 500 -5.23 -10.69 7.87
CA GLU A 500 -4.66 -11.76 7.03
C GLU A 500 -5.71 -12.67 6.37
N THR A 501 -6.92 -12.77 6.94
CA THR A 501 -7.94 -13.78 6.59
C THR A 501 -9.28 -13.19 6.14
N GLY A 502 -9.31 -11.93 5.70
CA GLY A 502 -10.52 -11.27 5.21
C GLY A 502 -11.07 -11.91 3.93
N THR A 503 -12.41 -11.96 3.78
CA THR A 503 -13.07 -12.61 2.63
C THR A 503 -13.12 -11.75 1.36
N GLY A 504 -12.94 -10.43 1.49
CA GLY A 504 -12.96 -9.50 0.34
C GLY A 504 -11.71 -8.61 0.25
N GLN A 505 -11.07 -8.29 1.37
CA GLN A 505 -9.82 -7.54 1.41
C GLN A 505 -8.91 -8.17 2.46
N SER A 506 -7.65 -8.39 2.12
CA SER A 506 -6.69 -9.00 3.03
C SER A 506 -5.27 -8.50 2.76
N ALA A 507 -4.40 -8.64 3.77
CA ALA A 507 -2.96 -8.51 3.61
C ALA A 507 -2.32 -9.76 4.23
N THR A 508 -1.92 -10.72 3.39
CA THR A 508 -1.43 -12.04 3.84
C THR A 508 0.09 -12.07 3.81
N ARG A 509 0.70 -12.56 4.89
CA ARG A 509 2.16 -12.61 5.11
C ARG A 509 2.75 -13.98 4.74
N TYR A 510 3.90 -13.97 4.08
CA TYR A 510 4.67 -15.16 3.69
C TYR A 510 6.15 -14.97 3.98
N GLU A 511 6.70 -15.78 4.87
CA GLU A 511 8.15 -15.86 5.04
C GLU A 511 8.75 -16.72 3.93
N ARG A 512 9.75 -16.21 3.21
CA ARG A 512 10.32 -16.89 2.05
C ARG A 512 11.72 -17.41 2.31
N THR A 513 12.65 -16.51 2.60
CA THR A 513 14.01 -16.86 3.01
C THR A 513 14.17 -16.60 4.49
N PRO A 514 14.44 -17.64 5.31
CA PRO A 514 14.56 -17.48 6.74
C PRO A 514 15.77 -16.63 7.09
N LYS A 515 15.59 -15.71 8.03
CA LYS A 515 16.69 -14.90 8.58
C LYS A 515 17.64 -15.76 9.40
N THR A 516 18.95 -15.60 9.21
CA THR A 516 19.99 -16.29 9.99
C THR A 516 20.90 -15.30 10.72
N SER A 517 21.88 -15.79 11.48
CA SER A 517 22.89 -14.93 12.11
C SER A 517 23.93 -14.36 11.15
N GLN A 518 23.96 -14.83 9.89
CA GLN A 518 24.91 -14.39 8.87
C GLN A 518 24.23 -13.73 7.66
N ASP A 519 22.98 -14.10 7.40
CA ASP A 519 22.25 -13.70 6.19
C ASP A 519 20.93 -13.02 6.55
N GLU A 520 20.58 -12.02 5.75
CA GLU A 520 19.30 -11.33 5.81
C GLU A 520 18.14 -12.30 5.51
N GLY A 521 16.95 -12.03 6.04
CA GLY A 521 15.73 -12.76 5.70
C GLY A 521 14.85 -11.99 4.72
N SER A 522 13.98 -12.69 4.00
CA SER A 522 12.97 -12.07 3.13
C SER A 522 11.55 -12.51 3.52
N THR A 523 10.65 -11.53 3.60
CA THR A 523 9.22 -11.71 3.86
C THR A 523 8.41 -10.97 2.80
N TYR A 524 7.33 -11.58 2.33
CA TYR A 524 6.47 -11.05 1.30
C TYR A 524 5.06 -10.90 1.84
N TYR A 525 4.38 -9.85 1.39
CA TYR A 525 2.99 -9.59 1.72
C TYR A 525 2.19 -9.50 0.44
N GLU A 526 1.05 -10.18 0.40
CA GLU A 526 0.07 -10.03 -0.67
C GLU A 526 -1.15 -9.26 -0.14
N VAL A 527 -1.42 -8.09 -0.72
CA VAL A 527 -2.65 -7.34 -0.46
C VAL A 527 -3.64 -7.66 -1.57
N ARG A 528 -4.77 -8.27 -1.20
CA ARG A 528 -5.85 -8.67 -2.12
C ARG A 528 -7.12 -7.84 -1.96
N GLY A 529 -7.84 -7.68 -3.06
CA GLY A 529 -9.14 -7.01 -3.17
C GLY A 529 -9.12 -5.49 -2.96
N THR A 530 -7.94 -4.91 -2.76
CA THR A 530 -7.74 -3.46 -2.63
C THR A 530 -6.26 -3.09 -2.77
N HIS A 531 -6.02 -1.80 -3.02
CA HIS A 531 -4.76 -1.13 -2.71
C HIS A 531 -4.63 -0.84 -1.20
N PHE A 532 -3.49 -0.30 -0.78
CA PHE A 532 -3.28 0.25 0.55
C PHE A 532 -2.90 1.75 0.47
N ASP A 533 -3.34 2.54 1.44
CA ASP A 533 -3.02 3.97 1.54
C ASP A 533 -1.67 4.21 2.19
N TYR A 534 -1.33 3.37 3.17
CA TYR A 534 -0.06 3.39 3.88
C TYR A 534 0.22 2.03 4.51
N LEU A 535 1.48 1.79 4.84
CA LEU A 535 1.91 0.65 5.63
C LEU A 535 2.70 1.11 6.86
N GLU A 536 2.61 0.34 7.93
CA GLU A 536 3.34 0.51 9.17
C GLU A 536 4.49 -0.49 9.21
N VAL A 537 5.72 0.00 9.35
CA VAL A 537 6.92 -0.79 9.62
C VAL A 537 7.06 -0.94 11.12
N ILE A 538 7.05 -2.17 11.61
CA ILE A 538 7.13 -2.49 13.04
C ILE A 538 8.48 -3.12 13.31
N ASN A 539 9.35 -2.40 14.01
CA ASN A 539 10.64 -2.91 14.45
C ASN A 539 10.60 -3.25 15.94
N PRO A 540 10.66 -4.54 16.33
CA PRO A 540 10.54 -4.94 17.73
C PRO A 540 11.83 -4.78 18.57
N ALA A 541 13.00 -4.58 17.95
CA ALA A 541 14.29 -4.59 18.66
C ALA A 541 15.40 -3.80 17.91
N PRO A 542 16.48 -3.37 18.58
CA PRO A 542 16.79 -3.46 20.02
C PRO A 542 15.88 -2.61 20.90
N ALA A 543 15.16 -1.65 20.32
CA ALA A 543 14.05 -0.96 20.97
C ALA A 543 12.84 -1.01 20.04
N ALA A 544 11.65 -1.18 20.62
CA ALA A 544 10.42 -1.13 19.84
C ALA A 544 10.26 0.24 19.20
N GLY A 545 9.95 0.25 17.92
CA GLY A 545 9.61 1.45 17.17
C GLY A 545 8.73 1.10 15.97
N SER A 546 7.86 2.04 15.62
CA SER A 546 7.03 1.98 14.42
C SER A 546 7.34 3.18 13.54
N ALA A 547 7.14 3.04 12.23
CA ALA A 547 7.16 4.15 11.30
C ALA A 547 6.20 3.87 10.14
N LEU A 548 5.76 4.93 9.46
CA LEU A 548 4.90 4.80 8.29
C LEU A 548 5.69 4.93 7.00
N ILE A 549 5.26 4.16 6.00
CA ILE A 549 5.62 4.34 4.59
C ILE A 549 4.32 4.59 3.83
N ILE A 550 4.29 5.70 3.10
CA ILE A 550 3.11 6.13 2.35
C ILE A 550 3.48 6.20 0.87
N PRO A 551 2.96 5.29 0.03
CA PRO A 551 3.20 5.34 -1.41
C PRO A 551 2.54 6.58 -2.05
N ARG A 552 3.25 7.21 -2.98
CA ARG A 552 2.71 8.14 -3.97
C ARG A 552 2.29 7.34 -5.19
N TRP A 553 1.09 6.77 -5.14
CA TRP A 553 0.59 5.95 -6.24
C TRP A 553 0.53 6.72 -7.56
N PRO A 554 1.04 6.17 -8.67
CA PRO A 554 0.67 6.61 -10.00
C PRO A 554 -0.81 6.31 -10.21
N GLU A 555 -1.65 7.34 -10.05
CA GLU A 555 -3.08 7.24 -10.26
C GLU A 555 -3.39 7.30 -11.76
N VAL A 556 -3.96 6.22 -12.28
CA VAL A 556 -4.34 6.08 -13.69
C VAL A 556 -5.85 5.86 -13.83
N ARG A 557 -6.36 6.17 -15.01
CA ARG A 557 -7.73 5.86 -15.44
C ARG A 557 -7.69 4.89 -16.60
N GLN A 558 -8.77 4.14 -16.81
CA GLN A 558 -8.94 3.31 -18.00
C GLN A 558 -8.76 4.19 -19.25
N GLY A 559 -7.81 3.80 -20.10
CA GLY A 559 -7.55 4.52 -21.34
C GLY A 559 -8.36 3.96 -22.52
N THR A 560 -7.96 4.34 -23.73
CA THR A 560 -8.62 3.91 -24.98
C THR A 560 -7.78 2.94 -25.80
N LYS A 561 -6.52 2.67 -25.41
CA LYS A 561 -5.64 1.78 -26.16
C LYS A 561 -6.06 0.32 -25.99
N GLU A 562 -6.14 -0.40 -27.10
CA GLU A 562 -6.40 -1.83 -27.13
C GLU A 562 -5.07 -2.58 -27.14
N TYR A 563 -4.58 -2.93 -25.96
CA TYR A 563 -3.39 -3.74 -25.84
C TYR A 563 -3.65 -5.16 -26.32
N ARG A 564 -2.71 -5.68 -27.12
CA ARG A 564 -2.69 -7.09 -27.51
C ARG A 564 -1.33 -7.68 -27.17
N PHE A 565 -1.35 -8.75 -26.40
CA PHE A 565 -0.17 -9.50 -25.98
C PHE A 565 -0.20 -10.90 -26.58
N ALA A 566 0.96 -11.45 -26.91
CA ALA A 566 1.11 -12.86 -27.25
C ALA A 566 2.26 -13.48 -26.46
N ILE A 567 1.97 -14.60 -25.78
CA ILE A 567 2.88 -15.28 -24.86
C ILE A 567 3.29 -16.62 -25.47
N ASP A 568 4.51 -16.68 -25.98
CA ASP A 568 5.15 -17.91 -26.44
C ASP A 568 5.89 -18.58 -25.28
N PHE A 569 5.18 -19.46 -24.57
CA PHE A 569 5.70 -20.30 -23.49
C PHE A 569 6.52 -21.47 -24.07
N GLY A 570 7.82 -21.25 -24.24
CA GLY A 570 8.73 -22.25 -24.79
C GLY A 570 9.35 -23.17 -23.74
N THR A 571 9.90 -24.31 -24.20
CA THR A 571 10.63 -25.28 -23.34
C THR A 571 11.84 -24.65 -22.63
N THR A 572 12.56 -23.78 -23.34
CA THR A 572 13.88 -23.25 -22.97
C THR A 572 13.78 -21.76 -22.62
N ASN A 573 13.11 -21.00 -23.47
CA ASN A 573 12.86 -19.58 -23.28
C ASN A 573 11.39 -19.25 -23.54
N THR A 574 10.87 -18.28 -22.81
CA THR A 574 9.57 -17.67 -23.06
C THR A 574 9.76 -16.30 -23.67
N HIS A 575 8.92 -15.93 -24.63
CA HIS A 575 8.90 -14.58 -25.20
C HIS A 575 7.49 -13.99 -25.14
N VAL A 576 7.41 -12.69 -24.88
CA VAL A 576 6.15 -11.94 -24.88
C VAL A 576 6.30 -10.80 -25.87
N ALA A 577 5.41 -10.77 -26.86
CA ALA A 577 5.27 -9.66 -27.80
C ALA A 577 4.02 -8.85 -27.46
N MET A 578 4.05 -7.55 -27.76
CA MET A 578 2.94 -6.65 -27.52
C MET A 578 2.73 -5.66 -28.68
N GLN A 579 1.49 -5.21 -28.84
CA GLN A 579 1.15 -3.96 -29.53
C GLN A 579 0.16 -3.19 -28.66
N ASP A 580 0.26 -1.86 -28.66
CA ASP A 580 -0.60 -0.95 -27.91
C ASP A 580 -1.67 -0.28 -28.77
N SER A 581 -1.69 -0.57 -30.07
CA SER A 581 -2.76 -0.19 -30.99
C SER A 581 -2.78 -1.14 -32.19
N PRO A 582 -3.96 -1.56 -32.69
CA PRO A 582 -4.07 -2.41 -33.87
C PRO A 582 -3.34 -1.81 -35.09
N GLY A 583 -2.58 -2.63 -35.80
CA GLY A 583 -1.90 -2.25 -37.05
C GLY A 583 -0.50 -1.67 -36.88
N GLN A 584 -0.03 -1.47 -35.65
CA GLN A 584 1.38 -1.20 -35.39
C GLN A 584 2.21 -2.50 -35.46
N GLU A 585 3.53 -2.34 -35.66
CA GLU A 585 4.43 -3.48 -35.61
C GLU A 585 4.49 -4.03 -34.17
N PRO A 586 4.45 -5.36 -34.00
CA PRO A 586 4.68 -5.99 -32.71
C PRO A 586 6.07 -5.62 -32.18
N LYS A 587 6.14 -5.33 -30.88
CA LYS A 587 7.36 -4.98 -30.16
C LYS A 587 7.56 -5.92 -28.96
N PRO A 588 8.81 -6.25 -28.59
CA PRO A 588 9.08 -7.03 -27.38
C PRO A 588 8.47 -6.38 -26.14
N PHE A 589 7.95 -7.20 -25.23
CA PHE A 589 7.49 -6.73 -23.93
C PHE A 589 8.65 -6.19 -23.10
N SER A 590 8.47 -5.01 -22.51
CA SER A 590 9.51 -4.30 -21.77
C SER A 590 8.92 -3.42 -20.66
N PHE A 591 9.78 -3.00 -19.74
CA PHE A 591 9.53 -1.96 -18.75
C PHE A 591 10.77 -1.08 -18.62
N GLY A 592 10.60 0.24 -18.68
CA GLY A 592 11.65 1.23 -18.46
C GLY A 592 11.46 1.96 -17.13
N LEU A 593 12.31 2.95 -16.87
CA LEU A 593 12.21 3.81 -15.68
C LEU A 593 10.92 4.65 -15.68
N THR A 594 10.40 5.00 -16.87
CA THR A 594 9.20 5.83 -17.04
C THR A 594 7.91 5.08 -16.75
N ASP A 595 7.91 3.77 -16.86
CA ASP A 595 6.73 2.93 -16.65
C ASP A 595 7.05 1.67 -15.83
N THR A 596 7.99 1.82 -14.89
CA THR A 596 8.45 0.71 -14.05
C THR A 596 7.30 0.12 -13.23
N PRO A 597 7.13 -1.21 -13.21
CA PRO A 597 6.05 -1.85 -12.47
C PRO A 597 6.37 -1.96 -10.97
N VAL A 598 7.60 -1.65 -10.55
CA VAL A 598 8.10 -1.84 -9.18
C VAL A 598 8.57 -0.51 -8.61
N ALA A 599 8.12 -0.16 -7.41
CA ALA A 599 8.74 0.90 -6.63
C ALA A 599 9.70 0.30 -5.60
N LEU A 600 10.95 0.75 -5.62
CA LEU A 600 11.91 0.52 -4.54
C LEU A 600 11.74 1.66 -3.53
N LEU A 601 11.70 1.37 -2.23
CA LEU A 601 11.71 2.42 -1.20
C LEU A 601 12.98 3.28 -1.32
N LYS A 602 14.07 2.65 -1.71
CA LYS A 602 15.37 3.27 -2.00
C LYS A 602 15.31 4.14 -3.27
N LYS A 603 15.80 5.38 -3.17
CA LYS A 603 16.01 6.29 -4.30
C LYS A 603 17.13 5.80 -5.23
N SER A 604 16.93 5.93 -6.53
CA SER A 604 18.00 5.75 -7.52
C SER A 604 19.08 6.81 -7.34
N THR A 605 20.36 6.44 -7.49
CA THR A 605 21.44 7.44 -7.48
C THR A 605 21.43 8.28 -8.76
N ASN A 606 22.10 9.44 -8.72
CA ASN A 606 22.23 10.36 -9.86
C ASN A 606 23.61 10.32 -10.53
N GLU A 607 24.37 9.23 -10.37
CA GLU A 607 25.71 9.06 -10.95
C GLU A 607 25.65 8.97 -12.49
N PRO A 608 26.08 10.00 -13.25
CA PRO A 608 25.85 10.06 -14.69
C PRO A 608 26.71 9.07 -15.50
N ASP A 609 27.80 8.57 -14.93
CA ASP A 609 28.70 7.57 -15.50
C ASP A 609 28.19 6.12 -15.33
N ARG A 610 27.04 5.94 -14.67
CA ARG A 610 26.44 4.64 -14.39
C ARG A 610 25.21 4.38 -15.24
N THR A 611 25.01 3.11 -15.58
CA THR A 611 23.79 2.66 -16.25
C THR A 611 22.56 2.86 -15.34
N ALA A 612 21.37 2.97 -15.92
CA ALA A 612 20.13 3.07 -15.14
C ALA A 612 19.94 1.88 -14.19
N TYR A 613 20.24 0.65 -14.63
CA TYR A 613 20.27 -0.52 -13.77
C TYR A 613 21.22 -0.37 -12.56
N GLU A 614 22.47 0.03 -12.77
CA GLU A 614 23.43 0.20 -11.66
C GLU A 614 22.99 1.27 -10.66
N ARG A 615 22.38 2.36 -11.12
CA ARG A 615 21.89 3.46 -10.26
C ARG A 615 20.75 3.03 -9.33
N LEU A 616 19.91 2.09 -9.77
CA LEU A 616 18.83 1.54 -8.94
C LEU A 616 19.37 0.83 -7.69
N TYR A 617 20.49 0.11 -7.82
CA TYR A 617 21.03 -0.75 -6.76
C TYR A 617 22.24 -0.17 -5.99
N ARG A 618 22.89 0.89 -6.49
CA ARG A 618 23.96 1.62 -5.78
C ARG A 618 23.43 2.58 -4.72
N GLY A 619 24.28 3.01 -3.78
CA GLY A 619 23.93 4.02 -2.77
C GLY A 619 23.55 3.44 -1.40
N ILE A 620 23.94 2.18 -1.15
CA ILE A 620 24.00 1.58 0.18
C ILE A 620 25.44 1.10 0.36
N ASP A 621 26.19 1.81 1.18
CA ASP A 621 27.57 1.45 1.54
C ASP A 621 27.57 0.80 2.92
N ASP A 622 28.32 -0.29 3.09
CA ASP A 622 28.51 -0.93 4.40
C ASP A 622 29.21 0.07 5.34
N ASP A 623 28.53 0.47 6.41
CA ASP A 623 29.05 1.41 7.39
C ASP A 623 28.75 0.89 8.82
N PRO A 624 29.58 -0.06 9.30
CA PRO A 624 29.41 -0.63 10.63
C PRO A 624 29.49 0.41 11.76
N ALA A 625 30.19 1.54 11.55
CA ALA A 625 30.31 2.60 12.55
C ALA A 625 28.97 3.31 12.80
N ASN A 626 28.10 3.34 11.79
CA ASN A 626 26.74 3.89 11.87
C ASN A 626 25.66 2.79 11.83
N PHE A 627 26.01 1.54 12.16
CA PHE A 627 25.10 0.39 12.21
C PHE A 627 24.40 0.08 10.88
N VAL A 628 24.98 0.47 9.75
CA VAL A 628 24.46 0.17 8.40
C VAL A 628 25.04 -1.16 7.92
N GLN A 629 24.19 -2.17 7.78
CA GLN A 629 24.60 -3.53 7.38
C GLN A 629 23.47 -4.26 6.63
N ILE A 630 23.31 -3.99 5.33
CA ILE A 630 22.38 -4.73 4.45
C ILE A 630 23.07 -5.03 3.12
N LYS A 631 23.63 -6.23 2.99
CA LYS A 631 24.60 -6.57 1.94
C LYS A 631 23.95 -7.25 0.75
N ARG A 632 22.95 -8.12 0.98
CA ARG A 632 22.38 -8.98 -0.07
C ARG A 632 20.99 -8.56 -0.55
N TRP A 633 20.48 -7.40 -0.15
CA TRP A 633 19.13 -6.97 -0.55
C TRP A 633 18.94 -6.93 -2.08
N GLN A 634 19.98 -6.55 -2.83
CA GLN A 634 19.95 -6.59 -4.30
C GLN A 634 19.72 -8.02 -4.79
N GLN A 635 20.45 -8.99 -4.24
CA GLN A 635 20.28 -10.40 -4.62
C GLN A 635 18.85 -10.89 -4.36
N TYR A 636 18.25 -10.52 -3.22
CA TYR A 636 16.86 -10.83 -2.92
C TYR A 636 15.89 -10.19 -3.92
N GLN A 637 16.06 -8.90 -4.22
CA GLN A 637 15.26 -8.18 -5.22
C GLN A 637 15.35 -8.81 -6.62
N GLU A 638 16.53 -9.27 -7.02
CA GLU A 638 16.77 -9.85 -8.34
C GLU A 638 16.29 -11.29 -8.48
N ARG A 639 16.46 -12.10 -7.42
CA ARG A 639 16.13 -13.53 -7.45
C ARG A 639 14.68 -13.82 -7.12
N GLU A 640 14.11 -13.09 -6.16
CA GLU A 640 12.85 -13.47 -5.53
C GLU A 640 11.69 -12.52 -5.88
N PHE A 641 11.95 -11.41 -6.55
CA PHE A 641 10.94 -10.41 -6.90
C PHE A 641 11.00 -10.00 -8.38
N VAL A 642 10.01 -9.21 -8.80
CA VAL A 642 9.91 -8.71 -10.18
C VAL A 642 11.01 -7.66 -10.44
N PRO A 643 11.71 -7.70 -11.58
CA PRO A 643 12.67 -6.65 -11.94
C PRO A 643 12.01 -5.28 -12.11
N PRO A 644 12.62 -4.18 -11.60
CA PRO A 644 12.11 -2.82 -11.83
C PRO A 644 12.17 -2.38 -13.30
N ILE A 645 13.15 -2.88 -14.06
CA ILE A 645 13.31 -2.59 -15.48
C ILE A 645 13.58 -3.88 -16.25
N LEU A 646 13.07 -3.95 -17.48
CA LEU A 646 13.08 -5.14 -18.32
C LEU A 646 13.19 -4.73 -19.80
N GLY A 647 14.23 -5.18 -20.50
CA GLY A 647 14.44 -4.96 -21.93
C GLY A 647 14.77 -3.51 -22.35
N GLN A 648 14.79 -2.58 -21.40
CA GLN A 648 15.10 -1.15 -21.60
C GLN A 648 16.07 -0.66 -20.52
N ASP A 649 16.57 0.57 -20.68
CA ASP A 649 17.39 1.27 -19.67
C ASP A 649 18.58 0.46 -19.14
N SER A 650 19.26 -0.24 -20.05
CA SER A 650 20.39 -1.12 -19.74
C SER A 650 20.08 -2.25 -18.76
N SER A 651 18.81 -2.66 -18.65
CA SER A 651 18.42 -3.83 -17.87
C SER A 651 19.15 -5.08 -18.37
N PRO A 652 19.72 -5.91 -17.48
CA PRO A 652 20.26 -7.21 -17.86
C PRO A 652 19.16 -8.26 -18.11
N TYR A 653 17.91 -7.94 -17.77
CA TYR A 653 16.76 -8.82 -17.93
C TYR A 653 15.97 -8.41 -19.17
N SER A 654 15.54 -9.36 -19.99
CA SER A 654 14.71 -9.07 -21.17
C SER A 654 13.91 -10.30 -21.60
N PHE A 655 12.89 -10.08 -22.43
CA PHE A 655 12.30 -11.15 -23.22
C PHE A 655 13.04 -11.27 -24.57
N PRO A 656 13.35 -12.49 -25.06
CA PRO A 656 13.04 -13.79 -24.45
C PRO A 656 13.82 -14.05 -23.14
N THR A 657 13.11 -14.47 -22.09
CA THR A 657 13.70 -14.84 -20.79
C THR A 657 13.77 -16.36 -20.66
N ARG A 658 14.56 -16.92 -19.73
CA ARG A 658 14.53 -18.36 -19.46
C ARG A 658 13.15 -18.79 -18.96
N THR A 659 12.66 -19.91 -19.48
CA THR A 659 11.46 -20.54 -18.92
C THR A 659 11.84 -21.29 -17.65
N ALA A 660 11.96 -20.53 -16.56
CA ALA A 660 12.41 -21.03 -15.28
C ALA A 660 11.69 -20.34 -14.12
N THR A 661 11.54 -21.07 -13.02
CA THR A 661 11.08 -20.55 -11.73
C THR A 661 12.24 -20.44 -10.76
N SER A 662 12.13 -19.51 -9.82
CA SER A 662 12.94 -19.39 -8.60
C SER A 662 12.04 -19.73 -7.41
N GLU A 663 12.39 -20.77 -6.67
CA GLU A 663 11.56 -21.38 -5.61
C GLU A 663 12.21 -21.25 -4.24
N SER A 664 11.39 -21.07 -3.18
CA SER A 664 11.85 -21.25 -1.80
C SER A 664 12.18 -22.72 -1.54
N GLN A 665 12.97 -23.01 -0.50
CA GLN A 665 13.32 -24.39 -0.15
C GLN A 665 12.09 -25.26 0.19
N GLY A 666 11.04 -24.66 0.75
CA GLY A 666 9.81 -25.35 1.16
C GLY A 666 8.74 -25.49 0.07
N PHE A 667 8.91 -24.87 -1.10
CA PHE A 667 7.89 -24.72 -2.14
C PHE A 667 7.12 -26.01 -2.48
N ALA A 668 7.82 -27.15 -2.58
CA ALA A 668 7.21 -28.42 -2.94
C ALA A 668 6.12 -28.90 -1.97
N ASN A 669 6.14 -28.43 -0.72
CA ASN A 669 5.23 -28.84 0.37
C ASN A 669 4.29 -27.71 0.82
N GLU A 670 4.31 -26.57 0.14
CA GLU A 670 3.53 -25.38 0.50
C GLU A 670 2.44 -25.09 -0.55
N GLU A 671 1.43 -24.32 -0.15
CA GLU A 671 0.47 -23.75 -1.08
C GLU A 671 1.16 -22.76 -2.03
N LEU A 672 0.72 -22.75 -3.31
CA LEU A 672 1.26 -21.88 -4.34
C LEU A 672 1.03 -20.39 -4.00
N LYS A 673 2.11 -19.63 -3.84
CA LYS A 673 2.09 -18.19 -3.54
C LYS A 673 3.05 -17.45 -4.46
N VAL A 674 2.53 -16.83 -5.51
CA VAL A 674 3.33 -16.09 -6.50
C VAL A 674 4.04 -14.90 -5.84
N LEU A 675 5.34 -14.77 -6.11
CA LEU A 675 6.33 -13.92 -5.41
C LEU A 675 6.55 -14.24 -3.92
N GLY A 676 5.67 -15.04 -3.28
CA GLY A 676 5.80 -15.45 -1.90
C GLY A 676 6.71 -16.66 -1.70
N ASN A 677 6.53 -17.73 -2.48
CA ASN A 677 7.41 -18.90 -2.46
C ASN A 677 7.89 -19.36 -3.85
N VAL A 678 7.38 -18.75 -4.93
CA VAL A 678 7.84 -18.99 -6.31
C VAL A 678 7.63 -17.75 -7.19
N ASN A 679 8.57 -17.48 -8.10
CA ASN A 679 8.48 -16.44 -9.14
C ASN A 679 9.21 -16.85 -10.42
N ILE A 680 9.07 -16.06 -11.48
CA ILE A 680 9.89 -16.18 -12.70
C ILE A 680 11.35 -15.92 -12.36
N GLY A 681 12.23 -16.85 -12.73
CA GLY A 681 13.67 -16.76 -12.48
C GLY A 681 14.39 -15.81 -13.44
N PHE A 682 14.05 -14.51 -13.46
CA PHE A 682 14.70 -13.53 -14.35
C PHE A 682 16.22 -13.46 -14.16
N ALA A 683 16.71 -13.60 -12.92
CA ALA A 683 18.13 -13.52 -12.57
C ALA A 683 18.93 -14.81 -12.79
N ILE A 684 18.31 -15.89 -13.26
CA ILE A 684 18.99 -17.19 -13.44
C ILE A 684 20.28 -17.07 -14.26
N MET A 685 20.30 -16.23 -15.30
CA MET A 685 21.46 -16.04 -16.17
C MET A 685 22.51 -15.08 -15.60
N THR A 686 22.24 -14.39 -14.49
CA THR A 686 23.07 -13.30 -13.96
C THR A 686 23.49 -13.48 -12.50
N GLU A 687 23.17 -14.63 -11.88
CA GLU A 687 23.47 -14.89 -10.46
C GLU A 687 24.81 -15.62 -10.28
N GLU A 688 25.57 -15.23 -9.25
CA GLU A 688 26.90 -15.77 -8.93
C GLU A 688 26.90 -16.71 -7.70
N ALA A 689 25.79 -16.78 -6.96
CA ALA A 689 25.66 -17.55 -5.72
C ALA A 689 24.98 -18.90 -5.97
N LYS A 690 25.48 -20.01 -5.39
CA LYS A 690 25.03 -21.41 -5.67
C LYS A 690 23.53 -21.52 -6.00
N LEU A 691 23.19 -22.13 -7.15
CA LEU A 691 21.82 -22.38 -7.65
C LEU A 691 21.03 -23.31 -6.71
N SER A 692 20.59 -22.81 -5.56
CA SER A 692 19.53 -23.47 -4.78
C SER A 692 18.22 -22.77 -5.10
N GLY A 693 17.32 -23.46 -5.82
CA GLY A 693 15.93 -23.00 -6.00
C GLY A 693 15.48 -22.75 -7.44
N TYR A 694 16.39 -22.66 -8.42
CA TYR A 694 15.95 -22.56 -9.82
C TYR A 694 15.50 -23.90 -10.40
N ARG A 695 14.42 -23.86 -11.18
CA ARG A 695 13.89 -25.01 -11.93
C ARG A 695 13.61 -24.61 -13.37
N THR A 696 14.18 -25.36 -14.31
CA THR A 696 13.98 -25.18 -15.76
C THR A 696 13.04 -26.26 -16.30
N ASN A 697 12.84 -26.31 -17.62
CA ASN A 697 12.05 -27.35 -18.31
C ASN A 697 10.58 -27.44 -17.84
N LEU A 698 9.98 -26.29 -17.52
CA LEU A 698 8.64 -26.22 -16.92
C LEU A 698 7.54 -26.83 -17.81
N LYS A 699 7.60 -26.61 -19.14
CA LYS A 699 6.57 -26.99 -20.14
C LYS A 699 6.22 -28.49 -20.15
N TRP A 700 7.15 -29.35 -19.76
CA TRP A 700 6.93 -30.81 -19.75
C TRP A 700 6.82 -31.38 -18.33
N SER A 701 7.04 -30.55 -17.31
CA SER A 701 7.03 -30.97 -15.90
C SER A 701 5.62 -31.11 -15.31
N SER A 702 4.62 -30.41 -15.85
CA SER A 702 3.26 -30.35 -15.28
C SER A 702 2.44 -31.62 -15.47
N SER A 703 2.82 -32.49 -16.40
CA SER A 703 2.24 -33.82 -16.57
C SER A 703 2.77 -34.85 -15.56
N LEU A 704 3.81 -34.48 -14.80
CA LEU A 704 4.59 -35.42 -13.97
C LEU A 704 4.38 -35.24 -12.46
N SER A 705 3.92 -34.07 -12.00
CA SER A 705 3.64 -33.84 -10.56
C SER A 705 2.78 -32.60 -10.31
N GLN A 706 2.12 -32.55 -9.14
CA GLN A 706 1.40 -31.36 -8.66
C GLN A 706 2.32 -30.14 -8.54
N VAL A 707 3.54 -30.34 -8.03
CA VAL A 707 4.55 -29.27 -7.88
C VAL A 707 4.93 -28.70 -9.25
N GLY A 708 5.13 -29.55 -10.27
CA GLY A 708 5.36 -29.11 -11.64
C GLY A 708 4.24 -28.24 -12.19
N ARG A 709 2.98 -28.58 -11.89
CA ARG A 709 1.83 -27.76 -12.27
C ARG A 709 1.80 -26.41 -11.53
N HIS A 710 2.11 -26.38 -10.24
CA HIS A 710 2.20 -25.11 -9.48
C HIS A 710 3.26 -24.17 -10.08
N ARG A 711 4.41 -24.68 -10.55
CA ARG A 711 5.44 -23.87 -11.22
C ARG A 711 4.91 -23.19 -12.48
N VAL A 712 4.19 -23.94 -13.32
CA VAL A 712 3.62 -23.41 -14.55
C VAL A 712 2.54 -22.36 -14.25
N GLN A 713 1.66 -22.64 -13.28
CA GLN A 713 0.64 -21.68 -12.84
C GLN A 713 1.27 -20.40 -12.29
N ALA A 714 2.35 -20.50 -11.50
CA ALA A 714 3.08 -19.33 -11.00
C ALA A 714 3.64 -18.46 -12.13
N PHE A 715 4.28 -19.12 -13.11
CA PHE A 715 4.87 -18.47 -14.27
C PHE A 715 3.81 -17.74 -15.12
N PHE A 716 2.66 -18.38 -15.36
CA PHE A 716 1.54 -17.79 -16.09
C PHE A 716 0.94 -16.60 -15.34
N HIS A 717 0.72 -16.75 -14.03
CA HIS A 717 0.15 -15.71 -13.17
C HIS A 717 1.03 -14.46 -13.19
N GLU A 718 2.35 -14.60 -12.99
CA GLU A 718 3.27 -13.45 -12.99
C GLU A 718 3.33 -12.76 -14.36
N ILE A 719 3.36 -13.48 -15.48
CA ILE A 719 3.32 -12.86 -16.83
C ILE A 719 2.02 -12.07 -17.04
N LEU A 720 0.87 -12.60 -16.62
CA LEU A 720 -0.41 -11.90 -16.77
C LEU A 720 -0.48 -10.63 -15.90
N LEU A 721 0.05 -10.67 -14.68
CA LEU A 721 0.17 -9.47 -13.83
C LEU A 721 1.07 -8.42 -14.48
N LEU A 722 2.19 -8.82 -15.09
CA LEU A 722 3.06 -7.91 -15.85
C LEU A 722 2.32 -7.30 -17.05
N CYS A 723 1.59 -8.10 -17.83
CA CYS A 723 0.80 -7.62 -18.98
C CYS A 723 -0.28 -6.63 -18.56
N ARG A 724 -1.04 -6.95 -17.49
CA ARG A 724 -2.06 -6.06 -16.92
C ARG A 724 -1.45 -4.73 -16.47
N THR A 725 -0.33 -4.79 -15.75
CA THR A 725 0.36 -3.61 -15.23
C THR A 725 0.86 -2.72 -16.37
N LYS A 726 1.46 -3.32 -17.41
CA LYS A 726 1.92 -2.60 -18.60
C LYS A 726 0.79 -1.85 -19.29
N ALA A 727 -0.36 -2.51 -19.48
CA ALA A 727 -1.53 -1.90 -20.09
C ALA A 727 -2.09 -0.77 -19.21
N ALA A 728 -2.22 -0.98 -17.90
CA ALA A 728 -2.75 0.01 -16.95
C ALA A 728 -1.91 1.30 -16.94
N MET A 729 -0.59 1.17 -16.83
CA MET A 729 0.33 2.32 -16.74
C MET A 729 0.41 3.14 -18.04
N ASN A 730 0.06 2.56 -19.19
CA ASN A 730 0.30 3.16 -20.50
C ASN A 730 -0.98 3.51 -21.28
N GLY A 731 -2.10 3.70 -20.57
CA GLY A 731 -3.38 4.15 -21.13
C GLY A 731 -4.16 3.06 -21.87
N GLY A 732 -3.97 1.80 -21.47
CA GLY A 732 -4.75 0.67 -21.93
C GLY A 732 -6.16 0.64 -21.34
N ASN A 733 -7.10 0.10 -22.11
CA ASN A 733 -8.38 -0.38 -21.58
C ASN A 733 -8.20 -1.83 -21.15
N LEU A 734 -8.24 -2.09 -19.84
CA LEU A 734 -8.00 -3.42 -19.27
C LEU A 734 -9.11 -4.41 -19.63
N ALA A 735 -10.36 -3.95 -19.74
CA ALA A 735 -11.48 -4.80 -20.15
C ALA A 735 -11.36 -5.26 -21.62
N ASN A 736 -10.72 -4.46 -22.47
CA ASN A 736 -10.49 -4.77 -23.89
C ASN A 736 -9.09 -5.33 -24.18
N THR A 737 -8.27 -5.57 -23.15
CA THR A 737 -6.91 -6.08 -23.35
C THR A 737 -6.95 -7.56 -23.73
N GLN A 738 -6.36 -7.90 -24.88
CA GLN A 738 -6.34 -9.27 -25.40
C GLN A 738 -4.98 -9.92 -25.13
N VAL A 739 -4.99 -11.18 -24.69
CA VAL A 739 -3.77 -11.97 -24.47
C VAL A 739 -3.96 -13.31 -25.17
N THR A 740 -3.02 -13.69 -26.03
CA THR A 740 -3.03 -14.99 -26.75
C THR A 740 -1.87 -15.86 -26.28
N TRP A 741 -2.07 -17.16 -26.16
CA TRP A 741 -1.01 -18.13 -25.90
C TRP A 741 -0.92 -19.16 -27.03
N PHE A 742 0.19 -19.92 -27.07
CA PHE A 742 0.44 -20.91 -28.12
C PHE A 742 0.55 -22.33 -27.57
N ALA A 743 -0.06 -23.28 -28.28
CA ALA A 743 0.07 -24.70 -28.01
C ALA A 743 0.90 -25.37 -29.12
N PRO A 744 1.95 -26.15 -28.81
CA PRO A 744 2.62 -27.00 -29.77
C PRO A 744 1.72 -28.16 -30.19
N LEU A 745 1.96 -28.73 -31.38
CA LEU A 745 1.14 -29.83 -31.91
C LEU A 745 1.43 -31.17 -31.20
N SER A 746 2.55 -31.25 -30.49
CA SER A 746 2.93 -32.39 -29.65
C SER A 746 2.14 -32.49 -28.35
N PHE A 747 1.32 -31.50 -27.99
CA PHE A 747 0.40 -31.64 -26.85
C PHE A 747 -0.70 -32.65 -27.16
N SER A 748 -0.99 -33.52 -26.19
CA SER A 748 -2.24 -34.28 -26.22
C SER A 748 -3.43 -33.34 -26.03
N THR A 749 -4.61 -33.77 -26.48
CA THR A 749 -5.86 -33.02 -26.26
C THR A 749 -6.08 -32.71 -24.77
N TYR A 750 -5.74 -33.67 -23.89
CA TYR A 750 -5.81 -33.47 -22.44
C TYR A 750 -4.84 -32.39 -21.95
N GLN A 751 -3.58 -32.40 -22.39
CA GLN A 751 -2.60 -31.37 -22.01
C GLN A 751 -3.00 -29.97 -22.50
N ARG A 752 -3.46 -29.86 -23.75
CA ARG A 752 -3.97 -28.59 -24.30
C ARG A 752 -5.14 -28.06 -23.47
N ASN A 753 -6.11 -28.90 -23.14
CA ASN A 753 -7.26 -28.53 -22.32
C ASN A 753 -6.86 -28.16 -20.88
N LEU A 754 -5.88 -28.86 -20.31
CA LEU A 754 -5.35 -28.58 -18.97
C LEU A 754 -4.75 -27.17 -18.90
N TYR A 755 -3.88 -26.83 -19.85
CA TYR A 755 -3.31 -25.48 -19.92
C TYR A 755 -4.32 -24.42 -20.30
N GLN A 756 -5.26 -24.71 -21.21
CA GLN A 756 -6.36 -23.78 -21.52
C GLN A 756 -7.13 -23.41 -20.25
N ARG A 757 -7.47 -24.39 -19.40
CA ARG A 757 -8.14 -24.14 -18.13
C ARG A 757 -7.29 -23.28 -17.20
N ASP A 758 -6.00 -23.58 -17.07
CA ASP A 758 -5.11 -22.81 -16.19
C ASP A 758 -4.96 -21.35 -16.67
N TRP A 759 -4.80 -21.14 -17.97
CA TRP A 759 -4.80 -19.81 -18.59
C TRP A 759 -6.13 -19.07 -18.41
N ASP A 760 -7.25 -19.72 -18.69
CA ASP A 760 -8.58 -19.13 -18.57
C ASP A 760 -8.85 -18.69 -17.13
N THR A 761 -8.54 -19.55 -16.15
CA THR A 761 -8.75 -19.24 -14.73
C THR A 761 -7.97 -17.99 -14.32
N LEU A 762 -6.69 -17.93 -14.66
CA LEU A 762 -5.83 -16.79 -14.32
C LEU A 762 -6.20 -15.53 -15.09
N TYR A 763 -6.53 -15.64 -16.38
CA TYR A 763 -6.91 -14.51 -17.21
C TYR A 763 -8.22 -13.88 -16.72
N GLN A 764 -9.21 -14.71 -16.38
CA GLN A 764 -10.50 -14.26 -15.84
C GLN A 764 -10.33 -13.58 -14.48
N ASP A 765 -9.51 -14.13 -13.59
CA ASP A 765 -9.23 -13.56 -12.26
C ASP A 765 -8.49 -12.21 -12.36
N ILE A 766 -7.39 -12.16 -13.13
CA ILE A 766 -6.49 -10.99 -13.20
C ILE A 766 -7.09 -9.83 -14.00
N PHE A 767 -7.81 -10.12 -15.09
CA PHE A 767 -8.41 -9.10 -15.97
C PHE A 767 -9.91 -8.87 -15.70
N HIS A 768 -10.50 -9.57 -14.71
CA HIS A 768 -11.93 -9.50 -14.36
C HIS A 768 -12.83 -9.63 -15.59
N THR A 769 -12.55 -10.63 -16.42
CA THR A 769 -13.28 -10.94 -17.66
C THR A 769 -13.92 -12.32 -17.57
N SER A 770 -14.95 -12.57 -18.38
CA SER A 770 -15.53 -13.90 -18.57
C SER A 770 -15.05 -14.58 -19.86
N ALA A 771 -14.18 -13.93 -20.63
CA ALA A 771 -13.64 -14.48 -21.86
C ALA A 771 -12.67 -15.64 -21.59
N SER A 772 -12.66 -16.62 -22.49
CA SER A 772 -11.58 -17.60 -22.57
C SER A 772 -10.39 -16.96 -23.28
N MET A 773 -9.18 -17.29 -22.84
CA MET A 773 -7.94 -16.78 -23.40
C MET A 773 -7.64 -17.46 -24.74
N PRO A 774 -7.55 -16.74 -25.87
CA PRO A 774 -7.28 -17.34 -27.17
C PRO A 774 -6.02 -18.22 -27.21
N CYS A 775 -6.14 -19.39 -27.84
CA CYS A 775 -5.05 -20.32 -28.10
C CYS A 775 -4.82 -20.46 -29.60
N MET A 776 -3.55 -20.43 -30.03
CA MET A 776 -3.16 -20.69 -31.43
C MET A 776 -2.09 -21.79 -31.50
N VAL A 777 -2.04 -22.52 -32.62
CA VAL A 777 -0.97 -23.50 -32.85
C VAL A 777 0.37 -22.80 -33.09
N GLU A 778 1.42 -23.22 -32.37
CA GLU A 778 2.76 -22.59 -32.37
C GLU A 778 3.31 -22.42 -33.80
N SER A 779 3.25 -23.46 -34.64
CA SER A 779 3.75 -23.47 -36.02
C SER A 779 2.91 -22.64 -37.02
N THR A 780 1.69 -22.25 -36.67
CA THR A 780 0.84 -21.39 -37.53
C THR A 780 1.17 -19.91 -37.40
N ALA A 781 1.69 -19.49 -36.23
CA ALA A 781 1.94 -18.09 -35.94
C ALA A 781 2.98 -17.43 -36.87
N PRO A 782 4.14 -18.06 -37.17
CA PRO A 782 5.16 -17.47 -38.03
C PRO A 782 4.66 -17.02 -39.40
N TYR A 783 3.69 -17.73 -39.97
CA TYR A 783 3.09 -17.37 -41.25
C TYR A 783 2.56 -15.93 -41.24
N TYR A 784 1.82 -15.54 -40.20
CA TYR A 784 1.22 -14.20 -40.09
C TYR A 784 2.26 -13.10 -40.03
N TYR A 785 3.38 -13.34 -39.34
CA TYR A 785 4.47 -12.38 -39.27
C TYR A 785 5.22 -12.28 -40.60
N LEU A 786 5.63 -13.42 -41.16
CA LEU A 786 6.49 -13.47 -42.35
C LEU A 786 5.77 -13.00 -43.62
N THR A 787 4.49 -13.29 -43.77
CA THR A 787 3.70 -12.86 -44.93
C THR A 787 3.26 -11.40 -44.84
N LYS A 788 2.77 -10.92 -43.68
CA LYS A 788 2.40 -9.49 -43.53
C LYS A 788 3.60 -8.55 -43.68
N ARG A 789 4.81 -9.04 -43.42
CA ARG A 789 6.08 -8.32 -43.62
C ARG A 789 6.67 -8.49 -45.03
N ASN A 790 6.01 -9.21 -45.93
CA ASN A 790 6.50 -9.53 -47.28
C ASN A 790 7.89 -10.25 -47.30
N ILE A 791 8.24 -10.98 -46.23
CA ILE A 791 9.47 -11.78 -46.16
C ILE A 791 9.32 -13.07 -46.98
N VAL A 792 8.10 -13.62 -46.97
CA VAL A 792 7.66 -14.77 -47.76
C VAL A 792 6.47 -14.35 -48.60
N SER A 793 6.51 -14.63 -49.90
CA SER A 793 5.41 -14.35 -50.83
C SER A 793 5.16 -15.59 -51.68
N LEU A 794 3.92 -16.09 -51.63
CA LEU A 794 3.51 -17.33 -52.31
C LEU A 794 2.57 -17.04 -53.48
N GLY A 795 3.02 -17.40 -54.68
CA GLY A 795 2.19 -17.50 -55.87
C GLY A 795 1.20 -18.66 -55.82
N PRO A 796 0.23 -18.73 -56.75
CA PRO A 796 -0.59 -19.92 -56.95
C PRO A 796 0.31 -21.13 -57.29
N GLY A 797 0.08 -22.29 -56.65
CA GLY A 797 0.89 -23.50 -56.85
C GLY A 797 2.27 -23.51 -56.18
N GLU A 798 2.61 -22.49 -55.38
CA GLU A 798 3.87 -22.46 -54.63
C GLU A 798 3.66 -22.89 -53.16
N ASN A 799 4.52 -23.80 -52.69
CA ASN A 799 4.47 -24.34 -51.33
C ASN A 799 5.57 -23.72 -50.44
N ALA A 800 5.32 -23.60 -49.14
CA ALA A 800 6.32 -23.26 -48.13
C ALA A 800 6.16 -24.13 -46.88
N ALA A 801 7.29 -24.53 -46.29
CA ALA A 801 7.30 -25.18 -44.99
C ALA A 801 7.84 -24.24 -43.92
N PHE A 802 7.06 -24.01 -42.88
CA PHE A 802 7.46 -23.28 -41.67
C PHE A 802 7.91 -24.31 -40.64
N ILE A 803 9.19 -24.32 -40.31
CA ILE A 803 9.87 -25.31 -39.45
C ILE A 803 10.32 -24.59 -38.18
N ASP A 804 9.58 -24.77 -37.09
CA ASP A 804 9.91 -24.20 -35.79
C ASP A 804 10.75 -25.18 -34.98
N ILE A 805 12.06 -24.95 -34.89
CA ILE A 805 12.96 -25.81 -34.12
C ILE A 805 13.10 -25.20 -32.72
N GLY A 806 12.36 -25.77 -31.78
CA GLY A 806 12.40 -25.41 -30.37
C GLY A 806 13.57 -26.05 -29.62
N GLY A 807 13.49 -25.97 -28.28
CA GLY A 807 14.44 -26.66 -27.40
C GLY A 807 14.20 -28.17 -27.34
N GLY A 808 12.95 -28.64 -27.45
CA GLY A 808 12.60 -30.06 -27.29
C GLY A 808 11.66 -30.63 -28.34
N THR A 809 11.08 -29.79 -29.21
CA THR A 809 10.21 -30.22 -30.31
C THR A 809 10.57 -29.43 -31.56
N THR A 810 10.36 -30.06 -32.71
CA THR A 810 10.29 -29.41 -34.01
C THR A 810 8.86 -29.51 -34.51
N ASP A 811 8.25 -28.37 -34.78
CA ASP A 811 6.89 -28.27 -35.31
C ASP A 811 6.98 -27.79 -36.76
N VAL A 812 6.35 -28.50 -37.69
CA VAL A 812 6.38 -28.20 -39.13
C VAL A 812 4.97 -27.93 -39.61
N MET A 813 4.76 -26.78 -40.26
CA MET A 813 3.53 -26.46 -40.98
C MET A 813 3.84 -26.31 -42.47
N LEU A 814 3.18 -27.12 -43.29
CA LEU A 814 3.19 -26.96 -44.72
C LEU A 814 2.04 -26.05 -45.15
N TYR A 815 2.39 -25.03 -45.94
CA TYR A 815 1.46 -24.14 -46.59
C TYR A 815 1.48 -24.43 -48.09
N ALA A 816 0.33 -24.79 -48.65
CA ALA A 816 0.16 -25.08 -50.07
C ALA A 816 -1.06 -24.32 -50.58
N ASP A 817 -1.00 -23.82 -51.81
CA ASP A 817 -2.11 -23.08 -52.45
C ASP A 817 -2.72 -21.97 -51.59
N ARG A 818 -1.84 -21.22 -50.90
CA ARG A 818 -2.20 -20.12 -50.00
C ARG A 818 -3.10 -20.51 -48.82
N LYS A 819 -3.02 -21.75 -48.34
CA LYS A 819 -3.69 -22.21 -47.12
C LYS A 819 -2.80 -23.18 -46.32
N PRO A 820 -3.02 -23.35 -45.00
CA PRO A 820 -2.42 -24.44 -44.24
C PRO A 820 -2.86 -25.78 -44.84
N ALA A 821 -1.91 -26.62 -45.26
CA ALA A 821 -2.18 -27.90 -45.93
C ALA A 821 -2.12 -29.07 -44.95
N LEU A 822 -1.01 -29.18 -44.22
CA LEU A 822 -0.80 -30.18 -43.17
C LEU A 822 0.17 -29.66 -42.12
N SER A 823 0.21 -30.33 -40.98
CA SER A 823 1.17 -30.08 -39.92
C SER A 823 1.71 -31.37 -39.33
N THR A 824 2.93 -31.34 -38.80
CA THR A 824 3.53 -32.47 -38.08
C THR A 824 4.43 -31.96 -36.96
N SER A 825 4.62 -32.76 -35.91
CA SER A 825 5.47 -32.41 -34.77
C SER A 825 6.20 -33.64 -34.25
N PHE A 826 7.46 -33.45 -33.88
CA PHE A 826 8.32 -34.51 -33.35
C PHE A 826 9.40 -33.95 -32.42
N ARG A 827 9.89 -34.77 -31.50
CA ARG A 827 10.91 -34.49 -30.47
C ARG A 827 12.31 -34.78 -31.01
N PHE A 828 12.67 -34.04 -32.05
CA PHE A 828 14.00 -33.97 -32.63
C PHE A 828 14.34 -32.49 -32.87
N ALA A 829 15.06 -31.88 -31.95
CA ALA A 829 15.22 -30.43 -31.82
C ALA A 829 16.55 -30.04 -31.17
N GLY A 830 16.66 -28.81 -30.64
CA GLY A 830 17.92 -28.32 -30.06
C GLY A 830 18.53 -29.22 -28.97
N ARG A 831 17.71 -29.87 -28.14
CA ARG A 831 18.19 -30.80 -27.09
C ARG A 831 18.96 -31.99 -27.66
N ASP A 832 18.63 -32.46 -28.85
CA ASP A 832 19.31 -33.60 -29.47
C ASP A 832 20.72 -33.25 -29.98
N ILE A 833 21.05 -31.96 -30.03
CA ILE A 833 22.39 -31.43 -30.30
C ILE A 833 23.12 -31.08 -29.00
N TRP A 834 22.46 -30.31 -28.13
CA TRP A 834 23.09 -29.65 -26.99
C TRP A 834 22.89 -30.34 -25.63
N GLY A 835 22.03 -31.35 -25.54
CA GLY A 835 21.67 -32.04 -24.30
C GLY A 835 22.44 -33.34 -24.03
N ASP A 836 22.04 -34.04 -22.97
CA ASP A 836 22.72 -35.23 -22.42
C ASP A 836 22.22 -36.58 -23.00
N GLY A 837 21.70 -36.56 -24.24
CA GLY A 837 21.13 -37.75 -24.87
C GLY A 837 19.91 -38.31 -24.11
N GLY A 838 19.76 -39.64 -24.10
CA GLY A 838 18.67 -40.31 -23.39
C GLY A 838 18.96 -40.60 -21.92
N ALA A 839 20.07 -40.09 -21.37
CA ALA A 839 20.35 -40.18 -19.94
C ALA A 839 19.46 -39.18 -19.19
N GLU A 840 18.54 -39.68 -18.35
CA GLU A 840 17.77 -38.84 -17.42
C GLU A 840 18.62 -38.33 -16.24
N VAL A 841 19.91 -38.67 -16.20
CA VAL A 841 20.82 -38.28 -15.12
C VAL A 841 21.27 -36.83 -15.34
N GLN A 842 20.51 -35.90 -14.79
CA GLN A 842 20.99 -34.52 -14.61
C GLN A 842 22.31 -34.57 -13.83
N GLY A 843 23.39 -34.06 -14.43
CA GLY A 843 24.67 -33.92 -13.74
C GLY A 843 25.93 -34.34 -14.51
N SER A 844 25.86 -35.31 -15.44
CA SER A 844 27.08 -35.79 -16.12
C SER A 844 27.67 -34.76 -17.10
N LYS A 845 26.80 -33.99 -17.78
CA LYS A 845 27.13 -32.89 -18.71
C LYS A 845 28.25 -33.23 -19.70
N ASP A 846 28.32 -34.48 -20.14
CA ASP A 846 29.43 -35.01 -20.95
C ASP A 846 29.25 -34.81 -22.46
N ASN A 847 28.25 -34.03 -22.90
CA ASN A 847 28.07 -33.65 -24.31
C ASN A 847 29.36 -33.01 -24.88
N GLY A 848 29.85 -33.54 -26.01
CA GLY A 848 31.12 -33.13 -26.59
C GLY A 848 31.16 -31.67 -27.07
N LEU A 849 30.04 -31.10 -27.52
CA LEU A 849 29.96 -29.67 -27.88
C LEU A 849 30.08 -28.78 -26.64
N VAL A 850 29.43 -29.16 -25.54
CA VAL A 850 29.48 -28.38 -24.29
C VAL A 850 30.86 -28.45 -23.65
N ARG A 851 31.45 -29.65 -23.59
CA ARG A 851 32.84 -29.85 -23.13
C ARG A 851 33.83 -29.00 -23.93
N PHE A 852 33.74 -29.00 -25.26
CA PHE A 852 34.56 -28.15 -26.11
C PHE A 852 34.40 -26.66 -25.79
N GLY A 853 33.16 -26.21 -25.53
CA GLY A 853 32.86 -24.85 -25.10
C GLY A 853 33.53 -24.46 -23.78
N ILE A 854 33.40 -25.31 -22.76
CA ILE A 854 33.99 -25.12 -21.43
C ILE A 854 35.51 -25.03 -21.53
N GLU A 855 36.13 -25.96 -22.25
CA GLU A 855 37.57 -25.94 -22.48
C GLU A 855 38.04 -24.67 -23.19
N SER A 856 37.29 -24.23 -24.20
CA SER A 856 37.62 -23.04 -24.99
C SER A 856 37.60 -21.76 -24.16
N VAL A 857 36.59 -21.58 -23.31
CA VAL A 857 36.50 -20.40 -22.45
C VAL A 857 37.47 -20.47 -21.26
N SER A 858 37.81 -21.68 -20.79
CA SER A 858 38.82 -21.85 -19.73
C SER A 858 40.21 -21.38 -20.12
N LYS A 859 40.58 -21.54 -21.40
CA LYS A 859 41.88 -21.19 -21.96
C LYS A 859 41.94 -19.75 -22.52
N ALA A 860 40.81 -19.05 -22.56
CA ALA A 860 40.71 -17.73 -23.20
C ALA A 860 41.24 -16.58 -22.31
N VAL A 861 41.88 -15.59 -22.94
CA VAL A 861 42.21 -14.30 -22.32
C VAL A 861 40.99 -13.38 -22.44
N LEU A 862 40.38 -13.01 -21.31
CA LEU A 862 39.07 -12.37 -21.26
C LEU A 862 39.11 -10.98 -20.61
N SER A 863 38.24 -10.08 -21.09
CA SER A 863 37.93 -8.81 -20.42
C SER A 863 37.33 -9.04 -19.03
N LYS A 864 37.12 -7.98 -18.24
CA LYS A 864 36.50 -8.10 -16.91
C LYS A 864 35.05 -8.63 -17.02
N GLU A 865 34.30 -8.14 -18.00
CA GLU A 865 32.90 -8.49 -18.27
C GLU A 865 32.81 -9.93 -18.78
N ALA A 866 33.71 -10.32 -19.68
CA ALA A 866 33.78 -11.69 -20.19
C ALA A 866 34.22 -12.69 -19.11
N ARG A 867 35.09 -12.29 -18.15
CA ARG A 867 35.39 -13.10 -16.96
C ARG A 867 34.14 -13.35 -16.13
N ARG A 868 33.32 -12.32 -15.90
CA ARG A 868 32.05 -12.47 -15.17
C ARG A 868 31.09 -13.43 -15.89
N ALA A 869 30.95 -13.28 -17.21
CA ALA A 869 30.15 -14.18 -18.04
C ALA A 869 30.61 -15.65 -17.95
N ARG A 870 31.92 -15.88 -17.91
CA ARG A 870 32.49 -17.21 -17.69
C ARG A 870 32.14 -17.78 -16.32
N GLU A 871 32.17 -16.99 -15.26
CA GLU A 871 31.78 -17.49 -13.93
C GLU A 871 30.32 -17.96 -13.92
N PHE A 872 29.40 -17.27 -14.62
CA PHE A 872 28.02 -17.76 -14.80
C PHE A 872 27.93 -19.10 -15.52
N ILE A 873 28.81 -19.35 -16.48
CA ILE A 873 28.87 -20.64 -17.20
C ILE A 873 29.41 -21.75 -16.30
N TYR A 874 30.51 -21.52 -15.59
CA TYR A 874 31.06 -22.51 -14.66
C TYR A 874 30.10 -22.86 -13.54
N PHE A 875 29.33 -21.86 -13.13
CA PHE A 875 28.27 -22.03 -12.18
C PHE A 875 27.11 -22.89 -12.72
N ALA A 876 26.68 -22.66 -13.97
CA ALA A 876 25.70 -23.51 -14.64
C ALA A 876 26.22 -24.95 -14.82
N ASP A 877 27.49 -25.11 -15.17
CA ASP A 877 28.17 -26.39 -15.34
C ASP A 877 28.29 -27.17 -14.01
N GLY A 878 28.60 -26.46 -12.92
CA GLY A 878 28.67 -27.05 -11.57
C GLY A 878 27.33 -27.33 -10.89
N SER A 879 26.19 -27.10 -11.56
CA SER A 879 24.85 -27.26 -10.98
C SER A 879 24.24 -28.62 -11.29
N ASP A 880 23.86 -29.38 -10.26
CA ASP A 880 23.24 -30.70 -10.42
C ASP A 880 21.84 -30.64 -11.06
N ASN A 881 21.15 -29.49 -10.96
CA ASN A 881 19.80 -29.33 -11.53
C ASN A 881 19.81 -28.98 -13.02
N PHE A 882 20.99 -28.74 -13.60
CA PHE A 882 21.15 -28.28 -14.98
C PHE A 882 21.70 -29.41 -15.86
N SER A 883 21.27 -29.42 -17.11
CA SER A 883 21.74 -30.32 -18.17
C SER A 883 22.82 -29.64 -19.03
N SER A 884 23.49 -30.39 -19.91
CA SER A 884 24.37 -29.78 -20.94
C SER A 884 23.64 -28.71 -21.78
N GLN A 885 22.35 -28.88 -22.05
CA GLN A 885 21.57 -27.90 -22.79
C GLN A 885 21.48 -26.56 -22.03
N ASP A 886 21.30 -26.61 -20.71
CA ASP A 886 21.27 -25.40 -19.88
C ASP A 886 22.61 -24.67 -19.96
N VAL A 887 23.74 -25.38 -19.90
CA VAL A 887 25.09 -24.77 -20.05
C VAL A 887 25.28 -24.15 -21.44
N ALA A 888 24.87 -24.85 -22.50
CA ALA A 888 24.89 -24.33 -23.87
C ALA A 888 24.11 -23.01 -24.00
N ASP A 889 22.97 -22.89 -23.32
CA ASP A 889 22.18 -21.67 -23.33
C ASP A 889 22.93 -20.47 -22.69
N TYR A 890 23.76 -20.68 -21.67
CA TYR A 890 24.63 -19.62 -21.13
C TYR A 890 25.68 -19.18 -22.13
N PHE A 891 26.31 -20.12 -22.84
CA PHE A 891 27.25 -19.79 -23.90
C PHE A 891 26.61 -18.92 -24.99
N PHE A 892 25.41 -19.28 -25.45
CA PHE A 892 24.69 -18.48 -26.45
C PHE A 892 24.22 -17.12 -25.92
N ASN A 893 23.85 -17.03 -24.64
CA ASN A 893 23.48 -15.76 -24.01
C ASN A 893 24.68 -14.79 -23.97
N TYR A 894 25.88 -15.31 -23.71
CA TYR A 894 27.11 -14.53 -23.59
C TYR A 894 28.02 -14.60 -24.83
N ASP A 895 27.49 -15.04 -25.97
CA ASP A 895 28.27 -15.28 -27.19
C ASP A 895 29.02 -14.03 -27.67
N LYS A 896 28.42 -12.85 -27.54
CA LYS A 896 29.06 -11.57 -27.89
C LYS A 896 30.32 -11.26 -27.07
N LEU A 897 30.37 -11.73 -25.82
CA LEU A 897 31.51 -11.52 -24.91
C LEU A 897 32.55 -12.64 -25.02
N LEU A 898 32.09 -13.87 -25.27
CA LEU A 898 32.91 -15.08 -25.19
C LEU A 898 33.32 -15.65 -26.56
N GLY A 899 32.67 -15.23 -27.65
CA GLY A 899 32.94 -15.72 -28.99
C GLY A 899 32.69 -17.22 -29.16
N PHE A 900 31.68 -17.77 -28.48
CA PHE A 900 31.36 -19.20 -28.49
C PHE A 900 31.04 -19.71 -29.90
N SER A 901 30.17 -19.03 -30.64
CA SER A 901 29.81 -19.38 -32.03
C SER A 901 31.05 -19.39 -32.94
N GLN A 902 31.92 -18.38 -32.79
CA GLN A 902 33.15 -18.29 -33.59
C GLN A 902 34.13 -19.43 -33.26
N THR A 903 34.17 -19.85 -32.00
CA THR A 903 34.96 -20.98 -31.54
C THR A 903 34.39 -22.29 -32.10
N MET A 904 33.07 -22.46 -32.09
CA MET A 904 32.40 -23.62 -32.69
C MET A 904 32.65 -23.76 -34.19
N LEU A 905 32.79 -22.65 -34.93
CA LEU A 905 33.15 -22.70 -36.35
C LEU A 905 34.52 -23.32 -36.62
N ARG A 906 35.44 -23.27 -35.65
CA ARG A 906 36.78 -23.88 -35.72
C ARG A 906 36.80 -25.36 -35.33
N ALA A 907 35.75 -25.85 -34.67
CA ALA A 907 35.60 -27.26 -34.31
C ALA A 907 35.11 -28.07 -35.52
N GLU A 908 35.91 -28.14 -36.59
CA GLU A 908 35.53 -28.75 -37.88
C GLU A 908 35.05 -30.20 -37.75
N HIS A 909 35.56 -30.93 -36.75
CA HIS A 909 35.15 -32.30 -36.43
C HIS A 909 33.73 -32.37 -35.83
N LEU A 910 33.38 -31.48 -34.89
CA LEU A 910 32.05 -31.46 -34.28
C LEU A 910 30.94 -30.95 -35.22
N ARG A 911 31.28 -30.24 -36.30
CA ARG A 911 30.30 -29.69 -37.27
C ARG A 911 29.43 -30.75 -37.95
N VAL A 912 29.88 -32.01 -38.00
CA VAL A 912 29.07 -33.11 -38.56
C VAL A 912 27.77 -33.34 -37.79
N LEU A 913 27.71 -32.99 -36.50
CA LEU A 913 26.50 -33.08 -35.69
C LEU A 913 25.39 -32.16 -36.26
N PHE A 914 25.75 -30.92 -36.59
CA PHE A 914 24.84 -29.96 -37.22
C PHE A 914 24.39 -30.44 -38.61
N TYR A 915 25.33 -30.99 -39.38
CA TYR A 915 25.07 -31.53 -40.71
C TYR A 915 24.10 -32.71 -40.66
N LEU A 916 24.33 -33.67 -39.77
CA LEU A 916 23.50 -34.86 -39.61
C LEU A 916 22.10 -34.51 -39.10
N HIS A 917 22.00 -33.64 -38.09
CA HIS A 917 20.72 -33.21 -37.54
C HIS A 917 19.89 -32.43 -38.58
N PHE A 918 20.51 -31.47 -39.29
CA PHE A 918 19.84 -30.76 -40.38
C PHE A 918 19.45 -31.72 -41.50
N GLY A 919 20.37 -32.62 -41.87
CA GLY A 919 20.18 -33.55 -42.97
C GLY A 919 19.02 -34.51 -42.77
N SER A 920 18.95 -35.15 -41.59
CA SER A 920 17.86 -36.07 -41.24
C SER A 920 16.52 -35.36 -41.13
N LEU A 921 16.50 -34.12 -40.61
CA LEU A 921 15.29 -33.31 -40.52
C LEU A 921 14.75 -32.98 -41.92
N ILE A 922 15.58 -32.45 -42.83
CA ILE A 922 15.15 -32.14 -44.20
C ILE A 922 14.73 -33.40 -44.95
N TYR A 923 15.47 -34.50 -44.78
CA TYR A 923 15.16 -35.80 -45.39
C TYR A 923 13.75 -36.25 -45.01
N HIS A 924 13.41 -36.22 -43.72
CA HIS A 924 12.10 -36.63 -43.26
C HIS A 924 11.00 -35.67 -43.71
N VAL A 925 11.19 -34.36 -43.59
CA VAL A 925 10.20 -33.35 -44.04
C VAL A 925 9.87 -33.55 -45.52
N ALA A 926 10.87 -33.82 -46.37
CA ALA A 926 10.65 -34.10 -47.78
C ALA A 926 9.78 -35.34 -48.01
N GLN A 927 10.05 -36.43 -47.28
CA GLN A 927 9.26 -37.66 -47.32
C GLN A 927 7.80 -37.39 -46.93
N VAL A 928 7.56 -36.64 -45.85
CA VAL A 928 6.20 -36.33 -45.38
C VAL A 928 5.41 -35.50 -46.40
N VAL A 929 6.03 -34.49 -46.99
CA VAL A 929 5.42 -33.63 -48.02
C VAL A 929 4.95 -34.47 -49.21
N VAL A 930 5.86 -35.28 -49.76
CA VAL A 930 5.57 -36.10 -50.96
C VAL A 930 4.60 -37.24 -50.67
N ALA A 931 4.71 -37.89 -49.51
CA ALA A 931 3.79 -38.96 -49.10
C ALA A 931 2.32 -38.48 -49.03
N ASN A 932 2.12 -37.21 -48.68
CA ASN A 932 0.81 -36.57 -48.60
C ASN A 932 0.33 -35.95 -49.92
N GLY A 933 1.03 -36.18 -51.03
CA GLY A 933 0.63 -35.71 -52.36
C GLY A 933 0.93 -34.24 -52.63
N GLU A 934 1.75 -33.59 -51.81
CA GLU A 934 2.10 -32.19 -51.93
C GLU A 934 3.42 -32.00 -52.69
N GLN A 935 3.57 -30.85 -53.37
CA GLN A 935 4.81 -30.49 -54.05
C GLN A 935 5.88 -30.02 -53.05
N LEU A 936 7.16 -30.29 -53.37
CA LEU A 936 8.28 -29.82 -52.56
C LEU A 936 8.28 -28.29 -52.45
N PRO A 937 8.52 -27.74 -51.24
CA PRO A 937 8.35 -26.32 -50.98
C PRO A 937 9.42 -25.45 -51.65
N ARG A 938 9.00 -24.28 -52.12
CA ARG A 938 9.87 -23.18 -52.59
C ARG A 938 10.63 -22.52 -51.43
N TYR A 939 10.01 -22.43 -50.26
CA TYR A 939 10.63 -21.86 -49.06
C TYR A 939 10.68 -22.86 -47.92
N LEU A 940 11.85 -22.99 -47.29
CA LEU A 940 11.95 -23.50 -45.93
C LEU A 940 12.19 -22.33 -44.98
N CYS A 941 11.21 -22.06 -44.12
CA CYS A 941 11.25 -20.97 -43.16
C CYS A 941 11.54 -21.53 -41.78
N PHE A 942 12.77 -21.36 -41.31
CA PHE A 942 13.18 -21.83 -40.00
C PHE A 942 12.95 -20.76 -38.93
N THR A 943 12.24 -21.15 -37.87
CA THR A 943 12.01 -20.35 -36.67
C THR A 943 12.48 -21.10 -35.42
N GLY A 944 12.32 -20.49 -34.24
CA GLY A 944 12.76 -21.07 -32.98
C GLY A 944 14.27 -21.00 -32.76
N ARG A 945 14.70 -20.91 -31.49
CA ARG A 945 16.14 -20.77 -31.15
C ARG A 945 16.96 -21.99 -31.52
N GLY A 946 16.33 -23.17 -31.56
CA GLY A 946 16.99 -24.40 -31.99
C GLY A 946 17.45 -24.35 -33.44
N SER A 947 16.89 -23.50 -34.29
CA SER A 947 17.35 -23.35 -35.69
C SER A 947 18.62 -22.51 -35.83
N LEU A 948 19.11 -21.84 -34.78
CA LEU A 948 20.27 -20.96 -34.86
C LEU A 948 21.56 -21.70 -35.28
N TYR A 949 21.66 -23.01 -35.03
CA TYR A 949 22.80 -23.80 -35.50
C TYR A 949 22.89 -23.87 -37.03
N VAL A 950 21.81 -23.58 -37.77
CA VAL A 950 21.86 -23.51 -39.25
C VAL A 950 22.85 -22.43 -39.72
N ARG A 951 23.00 -21.33 -38.96
CA ARG A 951 24.03 -20.32 -39.22
C ARG A 951 25.45 -20.84 -38.94
N LEU A 952 25.60 -21.70 -37.92
CA LEU A 952 26.88 -22.38 -37.64
C LEU A 952 27.23 -23.36 -38.77
N LEU A 953 26.25 -24.12 -39.27
CA LEU A 953 26.41 -25.02 -40.41
C LEU A 953 26.82 -24.25 -41.68
N ALA A 954 26.18 -23.10 -41.94
CA ALA A 954 26.49 -22.21 -43.06
C ALA A 954 27.82 -21.44 -42.92
N ALA A 955 28.51 -21.53 -41.78
CA ALA A 955 29.66 -20.69 -41.44
C ALA A 955 29.41 -19.17 -41.51
N GLY A 956 28.17 -18.72 -41.28
CA GLY A 956 27.82 -17.30 -41.30
C GLY A 956 26.43 -17.00 -41.87
N SER A 957 26.28 -15.82 -42.47
CA SER A 957 25.01 -15.33 -43.04
C SER A 957 24.72 -15.82 -44.45
N ASN A 958 25.72 -16.34 -45.18
CA ASN A 958 25.50 -16.88 -46.52
C ASN A 958 24.93 -18.31 -46.45
N LEU A 959 23.62 -18.44 -46.62
CA LEU A 959 22.93 -19.73 -46.55
C LEU A 959 23.06 -20.58 -47.81
N GLN A 960 23.68 -20.09 -48.90
CA GLN A 960 23.73 -20.83 -50.18
C GLN A 960 24.26 -22.27 -50.07
N PRO A 961 25.33 -22.58 -49.31
CA PRO A 961 25.78 -23.96 -49.14
C PRO A 961 24.72 -24.87 -48.50
N VAL A 962 23.99 -24.33 -47.52
CA VAL A 962 22.90 -25.04 -46.84
C VAL A 962 21.65 -25.16 -47.73
N GLU A 963 21.36 -24.15 -48.57
CA GLU A 963 20.30 -24.22 -49.58
C GLU A 963 20.57 -25.33 -50.60
N LYS A 964 21.83 -25.44 -51.07
CA LYS A 964 22.25 -26.53 -51.97
C LYS A 964 22.12 -27.89 -51.29
N LEU A 965 22.54 -28.00 -50.03
CA LEU A 965 22.39 -29.22 -49.25
C LEU A 965 20.92 -29.63 -49.12
N ALA A 966 20.05 -28.72 -48.68
CA ALA A 966 18.62 -29.02 -48.51
C ALA A 966 17.95 -29.43 -49.83
N ARG A 967 18.25 -28.72 -50.92
CA ARG A 967 17.78 -29.07 -52.27
C ARG A 967 18.15 -30.51 -52.61
N LEU A 968 19.44 -30.84 -52.52
CA LEU A 968 19.94 -32.15 -52.92
C LEU A 968 19.35 -33.26 -52.04
N ILE A 969 19.17 -33.01 -50.73
CA ILE A 969 18.53 -33.97 -49.82
C ILE A 969 17.09 -34.23 -50.26
N MET A 970 16.29 -33.18 -50.48
CA MET A 970 14.89 -33.32 -50.87
C MET A 970 14.75 -34.06 -52.20
N GLU A 971 15.57 -33.73 -53.20
CA GLU A 971 15.56 -34.35 -54.52
C GLU A 971 15.96 -35.84 -54.46
N LYS A 972 17.05 -36.16 -53.75
CA LYS A 972 17.53 -37.55 -53.62
C LYS A 972 16.63 -38.41 -52.71
N ALA A 973 16.02 -37.83 -51.69
CA ALA A 973 15.13 -38.53 -50.76
C ALA A 973 13.77 -38.91 -51.38
N THR A 974 13.28 -38.11 -52.33
CA THR A 974 11.92 -38.24 -52.86
C THR A 974 11.84 -38.53 -54.35
N GLY A 975 12.92 -38.30 -55.11
CA GLY A 975 12.93 -38.37 -56.57
C GLY A 975 12.19 -37.22 -57.26
N GLN A 976 11.66 -36.24 -56.51
CA GLN A 976 10.99 -35.07 -57.07
C GLN A 976 11.94 -33.87 -57.23
N THR A 977 11.61 -32.96 -58.14
CA THR A 977 12.41 -31.74 -58.36
C THR A 977 11.98 -30.62 -57.41
N VAL A 978 12.95 -29.90 -56.85
CA VAL A 978 12.70 -28.72 -56.01
C VAL A 978 12.61 -27.47 -56.90
N PRO A 979 11.70 -26.51 -56.63
CA PRO A 979 11.61 -25.26 -57.40
C PRO A 979 12.96 -24.57 -57.62
N THR A 980 13.21 -24.04 -58.82
CA THR A 980 14.54 -23.52 -59.23
C THR A 980 15.01 -22.33 -58.39
N ASP A 981 14.08 -21.55 -57.85
CA ASP A 981 14.33 -20.38 -57.02
C ASP A 981 14.15 -20.65 -55.51
N PHE A 982 14.26 -21.91 -55.11
CA PHE A 982 14.25 -22.36 -53.71
C PHE A 982 15.11 -21.50 -52.79
N ARG A 983 14.58 -21.17 -51.60
CA ARG A 983 15.30 -20.42 -50.57
C ARG A 983 15.08 -20.97 -49.18
N ILE A 984 16.11 -20.86 -48.37
CA ILE A 984 16.00 -20.99 -46.92
C ILE A 984 15.85 -19.58 -46.33
N LYS A 985 14.83 -19.40 -45.48
CA LYS A 985 14.60 -18.17 -44.72
C LYS A 985 14.82 -18.45 -43.25
N LEU A 986 15.78 -17.76 -42.64
CA LEU A 986 15.95 -17.72 -41.19
C LEU A 986 15.36 -16.40 -40.70
N ALA A 987 14.52 -16.45 -39.67
CA ALA A 987 14.11 -15.24 -38.98
C ALA A 987 15.31 -14.52 -38.34
N ASP A 988 15.28 -13.20 -38.30
CA ASP A 988 16.34 -12.39 -37.67
C ASP A 988 16.40 -12.64 -36.16
N ASP A 989 15.24 -12.66 -35.51
CA ASP A 989 15.06 -13.21 -34.16
C ASP A 989 14.01 -14.34 -34.21
N PRO A 990 14.45 -15.60 -34.34
CA PRO A 990 13.55 -16.75 -34.48
C PRO A 990 12.58 -16.94 -33.31
N LYS A 991 12.90 -16.44 -32.11
CA LYS A 991 12.02 -16.60 -30.94
C LYS A 991 10.89 -15.56 -30.89
N GLN A 992 11.09 -14.40 -31.51
CA GLN A 992 10.05 -13.37 -31.56
C GLN A 992 8.98 -13.65 -32.61
N THR A 993 9.33 -14.42 -33.65
CA THR A 993 8.49 -14.62 -34.83
C THR A 993 7.11 -15.22 -34.49
N THR A 994 7.07 -16.20 -33.59
CA THR A 994 5.83 -16.85 -33.13
C THR A 994 4.93 -15.87 -32.38
N ALA A 995 5.46 -15.19 -31.35
CA ALA A 995 4.70 -14.20 -30.58
C ALA A 995 4.23 -13.02 -31.44
N ASN A 996 5.11 -12.47 -32.29
CA ASN A 996 4.77 -11.39 -33.21
C ASN A 996 3.65 -11.80 -34.18
N GLY A 997 3.71 -13.05 -34.66
CA GLY A 997 2.64 -13.65 -35.47
C GLY A 997 1.30 -13.70 -34.74
N GLY A 998 1.29 -14.14 -33.47
CA GLY A 998 0.08 -14.18 -32.65
C GLY A 998 -0.53 -12.80 -32.37
N VAL A 999 0.31 -11.79 -32.12
CA VAL A 999 -0.13 -10.38 -32.00
C VAL A 999 -0.83 -9.91 -33.27
N LEU A 1000 -0.32 -10.32 -34.45
CA LEU A 1000 -0.88 -9.95 -35.75
C LEU A 1000 -2.09 -10.81 -36.17
N ALA A 1001 -2.26 -12.00 -35.59
CA ALA A 1001 -3.35 -12.94 -35.91
C ALA A 1001 -4.62 -12.68 -35.09
N THR A 1002 -4.54 -11.99 -33.95
CA THR A 1002 -5.67 -11.81 -33.03
C THR A 1002 -6.88 -11.16 -33.72
N GLY A 1003 -7.96 -11.94 -33.89
CA GLY A 1003 -9.18 -11.60 -34.64
C GLY A 1003 -9.47 -12.50 -35.86
N GLN A 1004 -8.50 -13.32 -36.30
CA GLN A 1004 -8.62 -14.27 -37.41
C GLN A 1004 -7.87 -15.56 -37.08
N ILE A 1005 -8.39 -16.36 -36.14
CA ILE A 1005 -7.80 -17.68 -35.82
C ILE A 1005 -8.25 -18.66 -36.93
N PRO A 1006 -7.34 -19.17 -37.77
CA PRO A 1006 -7.69 -20.10 -38.83
C PRO A 1006 -8.00 -21.48 -38.23
N GLN A 1007 -8.66 -22.35 -39.00
CA GLN A 1007 -8.75 -23.75 -38.63
C GLN A 1007 -7.37 -24.41 -38.61
N ASP A 1008 -7.12 -25.22 -37.58
CA ASP A 1008 -5.90 -26.02 -37.47
C ASP A 1008 -5.81 -26.97 -38.69
N PRO A 1009 -4.68 -27.03 -39.42
CA PRO A 1009 -4.50 -28.01 -40.49
C PRO A 1009 -4.49 -29.44 -39.93
N PRO A 1010 -4.75 -30.47 -40.77
CA PRO A 1010 -4.60 -31.87 -40.37
C PRO A 1010 -3.21 -32.14 -39.77
N LEU A 1011 -3.18 -32.82 -38.62
CA LEU A 1011 -1.95 -33.27 -37.98
C LEU A 1011 -1.58 -34.66 -38.49
N VAL A 1012 -0.44 -34.80 -39.16
CA VAL A 1012 0.06 -36.07 -39.70
C VAL A 1012 1.19 -36.63 -38.84
N ARG A 1013 1.15 -37.94 -38.58
CA ARG A 1013 2.13 -38.66 -37.74
C ARG A 1013 2.63 -39.91 -38.48
N PRO A 1014 3.52 -39.77 -39.47
CA PRO A 1014 4.06 -40.90 -40.19
C PRO A 1014 4.86 -41.80 -39.24
N ILE A 1015 4.85 -43.12 -39.47
CA ILE A 1015 5.69 -44.06 -38.72
C ILE A 1015 7.16 -43.78 -38.98
N GLY A 1016 7.51 -43.37 -40.20
CA GLY A 1016 8.88 -43.05 -40.60
C GLY A 1016 9.60 -44.20 -41.30
N ILE A 1017 8.86 -45.04 -42.01
CA ILE A 1017 9.40 -46.15 -42.82
C ILE A 1017 9.65 -45.70 -44.27
N MET A 1018 10.49 -46.45 -45.00
CA MET A 1018 10.64 -46.23 -46.45
C MET A 1018 9.36 -46.65 -47.18
N PRO A 1019 9.01 -45.99 -48.31
CA PRO A 1019 7.96 -46.49 -49.20
C PRO A 1019 8.34 -47.90 -49.70
N ASP A 1020 7.42 -48.85 -49.61
CA ASP A 1020 7.63 -50.19 -50.15
C ASP A 1020 7.67 -50.13 -51.69
N PRO A 1021 8.77 -50.59 -52.34
CA PRO A 1021 8.89 -50.64 -53.79
C PRO A 1021 7.82 -51.50 -54.48
N GLU A 1022 7.30 -52.53 -53.81
CA GLU A 1022 6.34 -53.49 -54.38
C GLU A 1022 4.87 -53.09 -54.13
N THR A 1023 4.58 -52.50 -52.97
CA THR A 1023 3.29 -51.86 -52.67
C THR A 1023 3.49 -50.44 -52.14
N PRO A 1024 3.50 -49.41 -53.01
CA PRO A 1024 3.77 -48.01 -52.62
C PRO A 1024 2.58 -47.36 -51.89
N GLN A 1025 2.08 -47.99 -50.82
CA GLN A 1025 1.29 -47.27 -49.83
C GLN A 1025 2.24 -46.28 -49.14
N ALA A 1026 2.06 -45.00 -49.49
CA ALA A 1026 2.75 -43.92 -48.82
C ALA A 1026 2.37 -43.90 -47.34
N ASP A 1027 3.36 -43.79 -46.46
CA ASP A 1027 3.18 -43.53 -45.03
C ASP A 1027 2.66 -42.09 -44.86
N LYS A 1028 1.37 -41.90 -45.14
CA LYS A 1028 0.68 -40.61 -45.05
C LYS A 1028 0.54 -40.12 -43.61
N GLY A 1029 0.84 -40.98 -42.62
CA GLY A 1029 0.66 -40.65 -41.21
C GLY A 1029 -0.81 -40.53 -40.78
N GLU A 1030 -1.72 -41.20 -41.51
CA GLU A 1030 -3.15 -41.30 -41.20
C GLU A 1030 -3.44 -42.33 -40.08
N HIS A 1031 -2.50 -43.24 -39.81
CA HIS A 1031 -2.66 -44.30 -38.82
C HIS A 1031 -2.02 -43.94 -37.49
N HIS A 1032 -2.77 -44.07 -36.40
CA HIS A 1032 -2.26 -43.89 -35.06
C HIS A 1032 -1.60 -45.20 -34.57
N LEU A 1033 -0.28 -45.22 -34.46
CA LEU A 1033 0.47 -46.36 -33.97
C LEU A 1033 0.46 -46.39 -32.44
N GLU A 1034 -0.09 -47.44 -31.84
CA GLU A 1034 -0.03 -47.68 -30.39
C GLU A 1034 1.38 -48.10 -29.96
N ALA A 1035 1.75 -47.79 -28.72
CA ALA A 1035 3.06 -48.18 -28.17
C ALA A 1035 3.31 -49.70 -28.21
N SER A 1036 2.26 -50.49 -27.92
CA SER A 1036 2.24 -51.95 -28.01
C SER A 1036 2.38 -52.46 -29.45
N GLY A 1037 2.01 -51.65 -30.44
CA GLY A 1037 2.06 -51.96 -31.87
C GLY A 1037 3.43 -51.78 -32.50
N VAL A 1038 4.44 -51.25 -31.78
CA VAL A 1038 5.81 -51.12 -32.29
C VAL A 1038 6.52 -52.47 -32.26
N THR A 1039 6.29 -53.27 -33.30
CA THR A 1039 6.93 -54.59 -33.45
C THR A 1039 8.40 -54.49 -33.86
N ASP A 1040 9.12 -55.61 -33.78
CA ASP A 1040 10.50 -55.69 -34.27
C ASP A 1040 10.57 -55.44 -35.79
N GLU A 1041 9.54 -55.80 -36.56
CA GLU A 1041 9.46 -55.48 -38.00
C GLU A 1041 9.40 -53.96 -38.23
N ILE A 1042 8.54 -53.24 -37.49
CA ILE A 1042 8.46 -51.77 -37.57
C ILE A 1042 9.80 -51.15 -37.17
N LYS A 1043 10.41 -51.63 -36.07
CA LYS A 1043 11.74 -51.20 -35.66
C LYS A 1043 12.77 -51.38 -36.76
N GLN A 1044 12.83 -52.55 -37.40
CA GLN A 1044 13.79 -52.79 -38.49
C GLN A 1044 13.48 -51.94 -39.73
N ALA A 1045 12.22 -51.70 -40.06
CA ALA A 1045 11.83 -50.82 -41.15
C ALA A 1045 12.26 -49.36 -40.90
N VAL A 1046 12.05 -48.85 -39.67
CA VAL A 1046 12.50 -47.50 -39.26
C VAL A 1046 14.02 -47.41 -39.27
N LEU A 1047 14.72 -48.40 -38.71
CA LEU A 1047 16.20 -48.45 -38.73
C LEU A 1047 16.74 -48.53 -40.16
N THR A 1048 16.03 -49.20 -41.07
CA THR A 1048 16.39 -49.25 -42.50
C THR A 1048 16.29 -47.87 -43.14
N ASN A 1049 15.20 -47.12 -42.88
CA ASN A 1049 15.06 -45.75 -43.37
C ASN A 1049 16.13 -44.82 -42.77
N ALA A 1050 16.40 -44.93 -41.46
CA ALA A 1050 17.46 -44.16 -40.80
C ALA A 1050 18.85 -44.44 -41.40
N ARG A 1051 19.18 -45.71 -41.69
CA ARG A 1051 20.42 -46.09 -42.37
C ARG A 1051 20.47 -45.57 -43.81
N ALA A 1052 19.36 -45.60 -44.54
CA ALA A 1052 19.30 -45.02 -45.89
C ALA A 1052 19.58 -43.51 -45.88
N CYS A 1053 19.02 -42.79 -44.90
CA CYS A 1053 19.34 -41.38 -44.67
C CYS A 1053 20.83 -41.16 -44.39
N LEU A 1054 21.45 -41.95 -43.49
CA LEU A 1054 22.88 -41.83 -43.20
C LEU A 1054 23.76 -42.13 -44.42
N LYS A 1055 23.43 -43.17 -45.20
CA LYS A 1055 24.15 -43.49 -46.44
C LYS A 1055 24.06 -42.36 -47.45
N LEU A 1056 22.87 -41.76 -47.62
CA LEU A 1056 22.73 -40.57 -48.44
C LEU A 1056 23.63 -39.45 -47.92
N LEU A 1057 23.55 -39.11 -46.64
CA LEU A 1057 24.28 -37.97 -46.09
C LEU A 1057 25.80 -38.16 -46.04
N LEU A 1058 26.30 -39.38 -45.81
CA LEU A 1058 27.71 -39.67 -45.54
C LEU A 1058 28.43 -40.36 -46.70
N GLU A 1059 27.74 -41.10 -47.56
CA GLU A 1059 28.37 -41.93 -48.61
C GLU A 1059 28.17 -41.38 -50.03
N ASP A 1060 27.06 -40.69 -50.31
CA ASP A 1060 26.75 -40.15 -51.64
C ASP A 1060 27.86 -39.18 -52.12
N PRO A 1061 28.34 -39.31 -53.38
CA PRO A 1061 29.46 -38.52 -53.87
C PRO A 1061 29.20 -37.00 -53.91
N GLU A 1062 27.96 -36.57 -54.18
CA GLU A 1062 27.61 -35.15 -54.23
C GLU A 1062 27.49 -34.59 -52.81
N MET A 1063 26.91 -35.36 -51.88
CA MET A 1063 26.86 -35.00 -50.46
C MET A 1063 28.25 -34.89 -49.84
N LYS A 1064 29.17 -35.83 -50.12
CA LYS A 1064 30.56 -35.78 -49.65
C LYS A 1064 31.28 -34.50 -50.10
N ARG A 1065 31.03 -34.02 -51.32
CA ARG A 1065 31.60 -32.75 -51.80
C ARG A 1065 31.04 -31.57 -51.01
N LEU A 1066 29.74 -31.55 -50.77
CA LEU A 1066 29.08 -30.50 -49.97
C LEU A 1066 29.53 -30.48 -48.51
N GLN A 1067 29.87 -31.63 -47.91
CA GLN A 1067 30.45 -31.66 -46.56
C GLN A 1067 31.73 -30.82 -46.47
N ALA A 1068 32.60 -30.88 -47.48
CA ALA A 1068 33.81 -30.07 -47.54
C ALA A 1068 33.48 -28.57 -47.68
N ASP A 1069 32.51 -28.20 -48.52
CA ASP A 1069 32.03 -26.82 -48.66
C ASP A 1069 31.44 -26.25 -47.36
N LEU A 1070 30.91 -27.13 -46.50
CA LEU A 1070 30.34 -26.80 -45.18
C LEU A 1070 31.37 -26.89 -44.05
N GLY A 1071 32.66 -27.10 -44.36
CA GLY A 1071 33.73 -27.19 -43.36
C GLY A 1071 33.61 -28.38 -42.41
N VAL A 1072 32.90 -29.43 -42.81
CA VAL A 1072 32.77 -30.67 -42.03
C VAL A 1072 34.00 -31.55 -42.31
N LYS A 1073 34.82 -31.81 -41.29
CA LYS A 1073 36.02 -32.65 -41.43
C LYS A 1073 36.05 -33.75 -40.38
N ASN A 1074 35.75 -34.97 -40.80
CA ASN A 1074 35.77 -36.15 -39.94
C ASN A 1074 36.25 -37.37 -40.72
N ASP A 1075 36.76 -38.37 -40.01
CA ASP A 1075 36.91 -39.70 -40.57
C ASP A 1075 35.49 -40.28 -40.83
N PRO A 1076 35.07 -40.48 -42.10
CA PRO A 1076 33.75 -41.00 -42.40
C PRO A 1076 33.51 -42.40 -41.81
N GLY A 1077 34.56 -43.22 -41.67
CA GLY A 1077 34.50 -44.53 -41.04
C GLY A 1077 34.21 -44.44 -39.56
N LEU A 1078 34.80 -43.46 -38.86
CA LEU A 1078 34.54 -43.20 -37.45
C LEU A 1078 33.09 -42.74 -37.23
N VAL A 1079 32.60 -41.80 -38.04
CA VAL A 1079 31.23 -41.26 -37.91
C VAL A 1079 30.19 -42.34 -38.19
N MET A 1080 30.28 -43.01 -39.35
CA MET A 1080 29.33 -44.06 -39.72
C MET A 1080 29.40 -45.23 -38.72
N GLY A 1081 30.60 -45.72 -38.40
CA GLY A 1081 30.77 -46.85 -37.49
C GLY A 1081 30.33 -46.55 -36.06
N THR A 1082 30.34 -45.28 -35.61
CA THR A 1082 29.78 -44.89 -34.32
C THR A 1082 28.26 -44.86 -34.35
N LEU A 1083 27.66 -44.24 -35.38
CA LEU A 1083 26.21 -44.19 -35.53
C LEU A 1083 25.61 -45.60 -35.67
N GLU A 1084 26.18 -46.47 -36.52
CA GLU A 1084 25.69 -47.84 -36.72
C GLU A 1084 25.65 -48.66 -35.43
N ARG A 1085 26.62 -48.45 -34.52
CA ARG A 1085 26.66 -49.10 -33.20
C ARG A 1085 25.54 -48.63 -32.27
N HIS A 1086 25.08 -47.38 -32.40
CA HIS A 1086 24.17 -46.76 -31.44
C HIS A 1086 22.73 -46.53 -31.94
N LEU A 1087 22.44 -46.63 -33.25
CA LEU A 1087 21.08 -46.42 -33.80
C LEU A 1087 20.04 -47.33 -33.15
N GLY A 1088 20.34 -48.64 -33.03
CA GLY A 1088 19.41 -49.63 -32.47
C GLY A 1088 19.14 -49.41 -30.98
N ASP A 1089 20.19 -49.11 -30.23
CA ASP A 1089 20.10 -48.82 -28.80
C ASP A 1089 19.34 -47.52 -28.55
N SER A 1090 19.59 -46.48 -29.35
CA SER A 1090 18.85 -45.23 -29.30
C SER A 1090 17.36 -45.46 -29.54
N PHE A 1091 16.99 -46.22 -30.58
CA PHE A 1091 15.59 -46.55 -30.84
C PHE A 1091 14.94 -47.26 -29.64
N ASN A 1092 15.61 -48.27 -29.08
CA ASN A 1092 15.12 -49.03 -27.93
C ASN A 1092 14.93 -48.14 -26.70
N LEU A 1093 15.89 -47.25 -26.43
CA LEU A 1093 15.86 -46.35 -25.28
C LEU A 1093 14.64 -45.44 -25.30
N TYR A 1094 14.39 -44.76 -26.40
CA TYR A 1094 13.24 -43.85 -26.52
C TYR A 1094 11.91 -44.58 -26.70
N ARG A 1095 11.91 -45.77 -27.31
CA ARG A 1095 10.73 -46.65 -27.31
C ARG A 1095 10.36 -47.05 -25.89
N GLN A 1096 11.35 -47.38 -25.06
CA GLN A 1096 11.12 -47.71 -23.65
C GLN A 1096 10.58 -46.51 -22.88
N GLN A 1097 11.14 -45.31 -23.08
CA GLN A 1097 10.59 -44.08 -22.48
C GLN A 1097 9.11 -43.85 -22.85
N TYR A 1098 8.69 -44.22 -24.07
CA TYR A 1098 7.27 -44.19 -24.42
C TYR A 1098 6.46 -45.26 -23.67
N ALA A 1099 6.96 -46.48 -23.57
CA ALA A 1099 6.32 -47.55 -22.81
C ALA A 1099 6.19 -47.22 -21.31
N ASP A 1100 7.11 -46.45 -20.75
CA ASP A 1100 7.10 -46.06 -19.34
C ASP A 1100 6.08 -44.94 -19.03
N VAL A 1101 5.71 -44.12 -20.03
CA VAL A 1101 4.88 -42.91 -19.87
C VAL A 1101 3.48 -43.05 -20.47
N LEU A 1102 3.33 -43.83 -21.54
CA LEU A 1102 2.05 -44.06 -22.23
C LEU A 1102 1.31 -45.25 -21.61
N ARG A 1103 -0.02 -45.17 -21.52
CA ARG A 1103 -0.87 -46.28 -21.05
C ARG A 1103 -1.17 -47.25 -22.20
N ASP A 1104 -1.63 -48.45 -21.88
CA ASP A 1104 -2.11 -49.41 -22.88
C ASP A 1104 -3.23 -48.79 -23.73
N GLY A 1105 -3.07 -48.85 -25.06
CA GLY A 1105 -3.95 -48.22 -26.04
C GLY A 1105 -3.62 -46.77 -26.39
N ASP A 1106 -2.64 -46.14 -25.72
CA ASP A 1106 -2.18 -44.80 -26.10
C ASP A 1106 -1.33 -44.84 -27.37
N THR A 1107 -1.56 -43.86 -28.23
CA THR A 1107 -0.89 -43.71 -29.52
C THR A 1107 0.41 -42.92 -29.35
N ILE A 1108 1.47 -43.32 -30.06
CA ILE A 1108 2.71 -42.56 -30.08
C ILE A 1108 2.45 -41.18 -30.72
N PRO A 1109 2.87 -40.07 -30.07
CA PRO A 1109 2.47 -38.73 -30.49
C PRO A 1109 3.30 -38.16 -31.66
N GLU A 1110 4.28 -38.91 -32.17
CA GLU A 1110 5.27 -38.45 -33.15
C GLU A 1110 5.75 -39.59 -34.07
N THR A 1111 6.55 -39.23 -35.08
CA THR A 1111 7.24 -40.19 -35.95
C THR A 1111 8.33 -40.98 -35.22
N LEU A 1112 8.50 -42.26 -35.58
CA LEU A 1112 9.58 -43.08 -35.03
C LEU A 1112 10.92 -42.84 -35.74
N PHE A 1113 10.91 -42.17 -36.90
CA PHE A 1113 12.10 -41.93 -37.74
C PHE A 1113 13.28 -41.33 -36.98
N PHE A 1114 13.00 -40.44 -36.01
CA PHE A 1114 14.06 -39.73 -35.29
C PHE A 1114 14.62 -40.49 -34.08
N LEU A 1115 13.90 -41.48 -33.53
CA LEU A 1115 14.34 -42.22 -32.35
C LEU A 1115 15.74 -42.84 -32.47
N PRO A 1116 16.16 -43.39 -33.63
CA PRO A 1116 17.51 -43.89 -33.81
C PRO A 1116 18.61 -42.82 -33.67
N PHE A 1117 18.32 -41.55 -34.00
CA PHE A 1117 19.35 -40.50 -34.05
C PHE A 1117 19.60 -39.83 -32.71
N LYS A 1118 18.60 -39.75 -31.83
CA LYS A 1118 18.64 -38.92 -30.61
C LYS A 1118 19.82 -39.24 -29.69
N ASN A 1119 19.94 -40.47 -29.19
CA ASN A 1119 21.08 -40.87 -28.35
C ASN A 1119 22.34 -41.11 -29.19
N ALA A 1120 22.20 -41.53 -30.45
CA ALA A 1120 23.34 -41.79 -31.32
C ALA A 1120 24.16 -40.52 -31.62
N LEU A 1121 23.50 -39.36 -31.83
CA LEU A 1121 24.17 -38.07 -32.00
C LEU A 1121 24.88 -37.62 -30.72
N TYR A 1122 24.28 -37.89 -29.56
CA TYR A 1122 24.90 -37.61 -28.27
C TYR A 1122 26.20 -38.41 -28.07
N GLU A 1123 26.17 -39.73 -28.25
CA GLU A 1123 27.37 -40.57 -28.15
C GLU A 1123 28.41 -40.21 -29.21
N LEU A 1124 27.97 -39.88 -30.43
CA LEU A 1124 28.88 -39.38 -31.47
C LEU A 1124 29.57 -38.09 -31.03
N SER A 1125 28.87 -37.16 -30.36
CA SER A 1125 29.48 -35.92 -29.87
C SER A 1125 30.66 -36.17 -28.93
N LYS A 1126 30.53 -37.14 -28.03
CA LYS A 1126 31.56 -37.55 -27.08
C LYS A 1126 32.77 -38.15 -27.79
N VAL A 1127 32.51 -39.11 -28.68
CA VAL A 1127 33.55 -39.78 -29.47
C VAL A 1127 34.33 -38.77 -30.31
N LEU A 1128 33.64 -37.83 -30.96
CA LEU A 1128 34.30 -36.80 -31.78
C LEU A 1128 35.13 -35.84 -30.93
N HIS A 1129 34.61 -35.43 -29.77
CA HIS A 1129 35.37 -34.59 -28.84
C HIS A 1129 36.66 -35.27 -28.38
N ASP A 1130 36.58 -36.54 -27.98
CA ASP A 1130 37.74 -37.27 -27.45
C ASP A 1130 38.72 -37.72 -28.56
N ALA A 1131 38.24 -37.83 -29.80
CA ALA A 1131 39.06 -38.14 -30.98
C ALA A 1131 39.75 -36.91 -31.61
N GLN A 1132 39.81 -35.77 -30.88
CA GLN A 1132 40.38 -34.53 -31.36
C GLN A 1132 41.75 -34.75 -32.02
N PRO A 1133 41.98 -34.27 -33.26
CA PRO A 1133 43.31 -34.32 -33.84
C PRO A 1133 44.24 -33.49 -32.94
N LEU A 1134 45.26 -34.14 -32.37
CA LEU A 1134 46.39 -33.46 -31.74
C LEU A 1134 47.06 -32.60 -32.82
N HIS A 1135 46.69 -31.32 -32.89
CA HIS A 1135 47.39 -30.30 -33.66
C HIS A 1135 47.81 -29.16 -32.76
#